data_AF-A0A1Y5IQX7-F1
#
_entry.id   AF-A0A1Y5IQX7-F1
#
_cell.length_a   1.000
_cell.length_b   1.000
_cell.length_c   1.000
_cell.angle_alpha   90.00
_cell.angle_beta   90.00
_cell.angle_gamma   90.00
#
_symmetry.space_group_name_H-M   'P 1'
#
loop_
_entity.id
_entity.type
_entity.pdbx_description
1 polymer ?
#
loop_
_entity_poly.entity_id
_entity_poly.type
_entity_poly.pdbx_seq_one_letter_code
_entity_poly.pdbx_strand_id
1 'polypeptide(L)'
;MVEVARHEDCDSVVTGIVGCAGLPPTVAAIKAGKNICLANKETLIAGGPAIVPLAVKHGVKILPADSEHSALFQCIQGMPEGALRRIILTASGGAFRDMDLATMRELAVSDPAALHKKATTHPNWDMGAKITCDSATLMNKALEVIEAHYLYGTSYDNIDVVVHPQSIIHSMVETVDSSVLAQMGWPDMRLPILYTMSWPNRVECSEVTWPRLDFVKMGDLTFRAPDYEKYPSLPMGYAAGRAGGTMTGVFSAANEQAVAMFLDKKMGYFDIYKVIEMAMEDHKKDLVLDPTLDDIVHYDLEARRFVKELVESGKLNGAVPCVYQLQQLKVMLARLASATPATACARCSTLRSTRARRPTLRASSSSSKDDRQSDEALHAELEKINAANNSKTASDWISSWSKKMNAPPDAEAERAEEARAQAAFESSLEEARAYRYVFAGDLLSGNGDSFAWKYLSDALGMIGITLDAPNLVGSSSEEFTVSTALETLTKALEGDERRPIRLIGSSTGAFVAAMYAEANPLRVDKVFLLSPTWNLASLLGNFERRYGVKFSDAFRADAETLPGFPTIKCPAYVVHGHDDEISPLKNSERWMNMASQWTRQEGDSEEVVGERRLLEVQGLGHGVETALPQSMGRFTEFFKLPRVDLYLREQDP
;
A
#
# COMPACT_ATOMS: atom_id res chain seq x y z
N MET A 1 -9.33 -11.08 31.65
CA MET A 1 -9.68 -11.03 30.22
C MET A 1 -8.90 -12.06 29.43
N VAL A 2 -7.57 -12.01 29.41
CA VAL A 2 -6.72 -13.04 28.76
C VAL A 2 -7.10 -14.47 29.16
N GLU A 3 -7.24 -14.76 30.46
CA GLU A 3 -7.67 -16.08 30.94
C GLU A 3 -9.05 -16.51 30.42
N VAL A 4 -10.00 -15.59 30.36
CA VAL A 4 -11.36 -15.86 29.87
C VAL A 4 -11.34 -16.11 28.36
N ALA A 5 -10.55 -15.35 27.61
CA ALA A 5 -10.42 -15.47 26.16
C ALA A 5 -9.78 -16.80 25.72
N ARG A 6 -9.00 -17.44 26.61
CA ARG A 6 -8.38 -18.76 26.37
C ARG A 6 -9.05 -19.91 27.11
N HIS A 7 -10.23 -19.70 27.69
CA HIS A 7 -10.90 -20.73 28.49
C HIS A 7 -11.14 -22.00 27.66
N GLU A 8 -10.89 -23.17 28.26
CA GLU A 8 -10.89 -24.46 27.56
C GLU A 8 -12.27 -24.75 26.93
N ASP A 9 -13.35 -24.55 27.70
CA ASP A 9 -14.74 -24.77 27.26
C ASP A 9 -15.31 -23.73 26.27
N CYS A 10 -14.51 -22.76 25.84
CA CYS A 10 -14.94 -21.73 24.89
C CYS A 10 -14.60 -22.15 23.45
N ASP A 11 -15.54 -22.02 22.51
CA ASP A 11 -15.25 -22.26 21.08
C ASP A 11 -14.87 -20.98 20.32
N SER A 12 -15.47 -19.86 20.72
CA SER A 12 -15.38 -18.57 20.02
C SER A 12 -15.40 -17.40 21.00
N VAL A 13 -14.62 -16.36 20.71
CA VAL A 13 -14.50 -15.14 21.52
C VAL A 13 -15.06 -13.95 20.75
N VAL A 14 -16.07 -13.29 21.31
CA VAL A 14 -16.60 -12.02 20.78
C VAL A 14 -15.80 -10.85 21.34
N THR A 15 -15.12 -10.09 20.47
CA THR A 15 -14.23 -9.00 20.89
C THR A 15 -14.98 -7.66 20.98
N GLY A 16 -15.61 -7.40 22.12
CA GLY A 16 -16.36 -6.15 22.36
C GLY A 16 -15.58 -5.04 23.11
N ILE A 17 -14.28 -5.22 23.34
CA ILE A 17 -13.43 -4.22 24.00
C ILE A 17 -13.15 -3.09 23.01
N VAL A 18 -13.08 -1.82 23.43
CA VAL A 18 -12.74 -0.70 22.53
C VAL A 18 -11.23 -0.51 22.43
N GLY A 19 -10.73 -0.23 21.23
CA GLY A 19 -9.35 0.19 21.00
C GLY A 19 -8.31 -0.93 21.08
N CYS A 20 -7.03 -0.55 21.08
CA CYS A 20 -5.88 -1.49 21.10
C CYS A 20 -5.82 -2.38 22.37
N ALA A 21 -6.56 -2.03 23.43
CA ALA A 21 -6.70 -2.87 24.63
C ALA A 21 -7.29 -4.28 24.35
N GLY A 22 -7.97 -4.46 23.22
CA GLY A 22 -8.46 -5.75 22.74
C GLY A 22 -7.37 -6.67 22.17
N LEU A 23 -6.16 -6.17 21.90
CA LEU A 23 -5.10 -6.91 21.23
C LEU A 23 -4.56 -8.09 22.07
N PRO A 24 -4.14 -7.92 23.34
CA PRO A 24 -3.64 -9.04 24.14
C PRO A 24 -4.63 -10.22 24.32
N PRO A 25 -5.92 -10.01 24.67
CA PRO A 25 -6.86 -11.12 24.78
C PRO A 25 -7.16 -11.76 23.42
N THR A 26 -7.13 -11.02 22.31
CA THR A 26 -7.30 -11.56 20.96
C THR A 26 -6.15 -12.49 20.58
N VAL A 27 -4.90 -12.07 20.83
CA VAL A 27 -3.70 -12.90 20.60
C VAL A 27 -3.77 -14.18 21.42
N ALA A 28 -4.19 -14.09 22.69
CA ALA A 28 -4.34 -15.26 23.56
C ALA A 28 -5.41 -16.23 23.07
N ALA A 29 -6.57 -15.72 22.61
CA ALA A 29 -7.64 -16.53 22.03
C ALA A 29 -7.16 -17.25 20.76
N ILE A 30 -6.44 -16.55 19.88
CA ILE A 30 -5.88 -17.14 18.65
C ILE A 30 -4.91 -18.28 18.99
N LYS A 31 -3.96 -18.04 19.92
CA LYS A 31 -2.99 -19.08 20.33
C LYS A 31 -3.67 -20.29 20.98
N ALA A 32 -4.83 -20.11 21.59
CA ALA A 32 -5.65 -21.17 22.18
C ALA A 32 -6.61 -21.84 21.17
N GLY A 33 -6.53 -21.50 19.87
CA GLY A 33 -7.35 -22.11 18.83
C GLY A 33 -8.80 -21.65 18.82
N LYS A 34 -9.13 -20.51 19.45
CA LYS A 34 -10.52 -20.01 19.56
C LYS A 34 -10.86 -19.12 18.36
N ASN A 35 -12.04 -19.31 17.78
CA ASN A 35 -12.50 -18.42 16.71
C ASN A 35 -12.75 -17.02 17.25
N ILE A 36 -12.45 -15.99 16.45
CA ILE A 36 -12.59 -14.58 16.84
C ILE A 36 -13.80 -14.00 16.12
N CYS A 37 -14.85 -13.67 16.86
CA CYS A 37 -15.96 -12.84 16.37
C CYS A 37 -15.56 -11.37 16.59
N LEU A 38 -14.96 -10.77 15.57
CA LEU A 38 -14.27 -9.49 15.64
C LEU A 38 -15.27 -8.32 15.55
N ALA A 39 -15.59 -7.70 16.70
CA ALA A 39 -16.38 -6.45 16.74
C ALA A 39 -15.51 -5.21 16.98
N ASN A 40 -14.33 -5.39 17.57
CA ASN A 40 -13.31 -4.35 17.73
C ASN A 40 -12.47 -4.24 16.47
N LYS A 41 -12.75 -3.23 15.64
CA LYS A 41 -11.97 -2.93 14.44
C LYS A 41 -10.55 -2.46 14.73
N GLU A 42 -10.35 -1.69 15.80
CA GLU A 42 -9.05 -1.11 16.15
C GLU A 42 -7.98 -2.18 16.41
N THR A 43 -8.36 -3.33 16.95
CA THR A 43 -7.47 -4.48 17.13
C THR A 43 -6.94 -4.99 15.80
N LEU A 44 -7.78 -5.05 14.76
CA LEU A 44 -7.35 -5.47 13.42
C LEU A 44 -6.65 -4.35 12.66
N ILE A 45 -7.05 -3.11 12.85
CA ILE A 45 -6.41 -1.96 12.19
C ILE A 45 -4.98 -1.77 12.70
N ALA A 46 -4.77 -1.78 14.02
CA ALA A 46 -3.44 -1.64 14.60
C ALA A 46 -2.64 -2.95 14.55
N GLY A 47 -3.31 -4.08 14.80
CA GLY A 47 -2.68 -5.38 14.95
C GLY A 47 -2.63 -6.23 13.68
N GLY A 48 -3.25 -5.80 12.58
CA GLY A 48 -3.41 -6.58 11.34
C GLY A 48 -2.15 -7.32 10.88
N PRO A 49 -0.99 -6.65 10.76
CA PRO A 49 0.27 -7.29 10.37
C PRO A 49 0.70 -8.44 11.29
N ALA A 50 0.35 -8.38 12.59
CA ALA A 50 0.72 -9.41 13.56
C ALA A 50 -0.37 -10.47 13.77
N ILE A 51 -1.65 -10.07 13.83
CA ILE A 51 -2.74 -10.97 14.20
C ILE A 51 -3.25 -11.81 13.03
N VAL A 52 -3.23 -11.29 11.80
CA VAL A 52 -3.70 -12.04 10.63
C VAL A 52 -2.80 -13.25 10.35
N PRO A 53 -1.46 -13.10 10.30
CA PRO A 53 -0.56 -14.26 10.16
C PRO A 53 -0.68 -15.23 11.34
N LEU A 54 -0.87 -14.71 12.57
CA LEU A 54 -1.07 -15.54 13.76
C LEU A 54 -2.36 -16.38 13.67
N ALA A 55 -3.46 -15.81 13.21
CA ALA A 55 -4.71 -16.54 13.02
C ALA A 55 -4.57 -17.63 11.96
N VAL A 56 -3.86 -17.35 10.87
CA VAL A 56 -3.50 -18.36 9.85
C VAL A 56 -2.67 -19.49 10.45
N LYS A 57 -1.63 -19.16 11.21
CA LYS A 57 -0.75 -20.13 11.87
C LYS A 57 -1.52 -21.10 12.76
N HIS A 58 -2.50 -20.60 13.52
CA HIS A 58 -3.26 -21.40 14.47
C HIS A 58 -4.57 -21.99 13.90
N GLY A 59 -4.85 -21.83 12.60
CA GLY A 59 -6.08 -22.32 11.99
C GLY A 59 -7.35 -21.67 12.57
N VAL A 60 -7.24 -20.42 13.04
CA VAL A 60 -8.31 -19.69 13.71
C VAL A 60 -9.07 -18.82 12.71
N LYS A 61 -10.40 -18.77 12.82
CA LYS A 61 -11.25 -17.90 12.01
C LYS A 61 -11.34 -16.51 12.63
N ILE A 62 -11.16 -15.47 11.82
CA ILE A 62 -11.55 -14.10 12.17
C ILE A 62 -12.86 -13.81 11.42
N LEU A 63 -13.95 -13.70 12.16
CA LEU A 63 -15.31 -13.51 11.64
C LEU A 63 -15.75 -12.06 11.91
N PRO A 64 -16.06 -11.26 10.88
CA PRO A 64 -16.37 -9.85 11.06
C PRO A 64 -17.76 -9.62 11.64
N ALA A 65 -17.81 -9.00 12.82
CA ALA A 65 -19.05 -8.60 13.48
C ALA A 65 -19.39 -7.12 13.26
N ASP A 66 -18.49 -6.32 12.69
CA ASP A 66 -18.83 -4.99 12.18
C ASP A 66 -19.87 -5.11 11.05
N SER A 67 -20.81 -4.17 10.96
CA SER A 67 -22.03 -4.35 10.17
C SER A 67 -21.75 -4.42 8.67
N GLU A 68 -20.89 -3.53 8.19
CA GLU A 68 -20.43 -3.44 6.81
C GLU A 68 -19.64 -4.68 6.42
N HIS A 69 -18.69 -5.09 7.25
CA HIS A 69 -17.85 -6.25 6.95
C HIS A 69 -18.65 -7.54 7.08
N SER A 70 -19.57 -7.65 8.03
CA SER A 70 -20.49 -8.79 8.08
C SER A 70 -21.37 -8.86 6.83
N ALA A 71 -21.79 -7.73 6.28
CA ALA A 71 -22.50 -7.65 5.01
C ALA A 71 -21.65 -8.12 3.83
N LEU A 72 -20.40 -7.65 3.73
CA LEU A 72 -19.44 -8.11 2.73
C LEU A 72 -19.19 -9.62 2.85
N PHE A 73 -18.90 -10.09 4.07
CA PHE A 73 -18.69 -11.50 4.37
C PHE A 73 -19.88 -12.36 3.94
N GLN A 74 -21.11 -11.91 4.18
CA GLN A 74 -22.31 -12.60 3.71
C GLN A 74 -22.42 -12.66 2.19
N CYS A 75 -22.04 -11.59 1.49
CA CYS A 75 -22.14 -11.53 0.03
C CYS A 75 -21.08 -12.38 -0.69
N ILE A 76 -19.89 -12.57 -0.10
CA ILE A 76 -18.81 -13.34 -0.70
C ILE A 76 -18.92 -14.87 -0.46
N GLN A 77 -19.90 -15.33 0.31
CA GLN A 77 -20.06 -16.75 0.57
C GLN A 77 -20.34 -17.54 -0.71
N GLY A 78 -19.48 -18.52 -1.01
CA GLY A 78 -19.59 -19.32 -2.24
C GLY A 78 -19.14 -18.61 -3.51
N MET A 79 -18.57 -17.40 -3.39
CA MET A 79 -18.01 -16.67 -4.52
C MET A 79 -16.73 -17.37 -5.05
N PRO A 80 -16.58 -17.56 -6.37
CA PRO A 80 -15.37 -18.13 -6.95
C PRO A 80 -14.11 -17.29 -6.71
N GLU A 81 -12.96 -17.94 -6.78
CA GLU A 81 -11.64 -17.31 -6.84
C GLU A 81 -11.62 -16.13 -7.82
N GLY A 82 -11.14 -14.97 -7.37
CA GLY A 82 -10.93 -13.80 -8.23
C GLY A 82 -12.22 -13.16 -8.75
N ALA A 83 -13.40 -13.63 -8.33
CA ALA A 83 -14.65 -13.04 -8.77
C ALA A 83 -14.97 -11.70 -8.07
N LEU A 84 -14.37 -11.42 -6.91
CA LEU A 84 -14.49 -10.13 -6.23
C LEU A 84 -13.69 -9.05 -6.98
N ARG A 85 -14.39 -8.09 -7.58
CA ARG A 85 -13.78 -6.96 -8.31
C ARG A 85 -13.56 -5.76 -7.38
N ARG A 86 -14.61 -5.37 -6.65
CA ARG A 86 -14.62 -4.14 -5.85
C ARG A 86 -15.52 -4.29 -4.62
N ILE A 87 -15.11 -3.69 -3.52
CA ILE A 87 -15.91 -3.52 -2.31
C ILE A 87 -16.55 -2.13 -2.34
N ILE A 88 -17.83 -2.06 -1.98
CA ILE A 88 -18.57 -0.80 -1.81
C ILE A 88 -19.04 -0.71 -0.36
N LEU A 89 -18.29 0.04 0.45
CA LEU A 89 -18.57 0.31 1.85
C LEU A 89 -19.58 1.43 1.98
N THR A 90 -20.77 1.13 2.50
CA THR A 90 -21.81 2.12 2.74
C THR A 90 -21.61 2.84 4.07
N ALA A 91 -21.83 4.16 4.14
CA ALA A 91 -21.74 4.96 5.35
C ALA A 91 -23.06 5.69 5.63
N SER A 92 -23.47 5.87 6.89
CA SER A 92 -24.67 6.68 7.22
C SER A 92 -24.53 8.17 6.88
N GLY A 93 -23.28 8.64 6.74
CA GLY A 93 -22.90 10.05 6.55
C GLY A 93 -22.67 10.84 7.85
N GLY A 94 -23.03 10.26 9.00
CA GLY A 94 -22.88 10.91 10.31
C GLY A 94 -23.86 12.07 10.56
N ALA A 95 -23.69 12.72 11.72
CA ALA A 95 -24.57 13.79 12.21
C ALA A 95 -24.59 15.06 11.32
N PHE A 96 -23.51 15.28 10.57
CA PHE A 96 -23.31 16.48 9.74
C PHE A 96 -23.58 16.27 8.25
N ARG A 97 -24.12 15.10 7.87
CA ARG A 97 -24.33 14.73 6.46
C ARG A 97 -25.16 15.73 5.66
N ASP A 98 -26.13 16.39 6.31
CA ASP A 98 -27.06 17.33 5.70
C ASP A 98 -26.75 18.81 6.04
N MET A 99 -25.63 19.06 6.72
CA MET A 99 -25.12 20.40 7.02
C MET A 99 -23.93 20.70 6.11
N ASP A 100 -23.91 21.86 5.46
CA ASP A 100 -22.78 22.24 4.61
C ASP A 100 -21.54 22.65 5.45
N LEU A 101 -20.37 22.58 4.82
CA LEU A 101 -19.10 22.83 5.50
C LEU A 101 -18.92 24.27 5.96
N ALA A 102 -19.49 25.26 5.25
CA ALA A 102 -19.39 26.66 5.64
C ALA A 102 -20.17 26.92 6.94
N THR A 103 -21.38 26.39 7.03
CA THR A 103 -22.19 26.41 8.26
C THR A 103 -21.48 25.72 9.42
N MET A 104 -20.83 24.56 9.18
CA MET A 104 -20.04 23.89 10.22
C MET A 104 -18.86 24.75 10.72
N ARG A 105 -18.13 25.40 9.79
CA ARG A 105 -17.01 26.31 10.11
C ARG A 105 -17.49 27.53 10.90
N GLU A 106 -18.64 28.09 10.54
CA GLU A 106 -19.25 29.20 11.29
C GLU A 106 -19.68 28.78 12.69
N LEU A 107 -20.33 27.62 12.83
CA LEU A 107 -20.71 27.06 14.14
C LEU A 107 -19.50 26.75 15.01
N ALA A 108 -18.40 26.26 14.43
CA ALA A 108 -17.17 26.00 15.17
C ALA A 108 -16.58 27.27 15.83
N VAL A 109 -16.90 28.46 15.33
CA VAL A 109 -16.45 29.74 15.89
C VAL A 109 -17.54 30.36 16.78
N SER A 110 -18.78 30.37 16.31
CA SER A 110 -19.89 31.08 16.96
C SER A 110 -20.53 30.30 18.12
N ASP A 111 -20.63 28.98 18.02
CA ASP A 111 -21.19 28.09 19.06
C ASP A 111 -20.53 26.70 19.03
N PRO A 112 -19.28 26.59 19.54
CA PRO A 112 -18.56 25.31 19.59
C PRO A 112 -19.30 24.23 20.41
N ALA A 113 -20.12 24.65 21.39
CA ALA A 113 -20.88 23.74 22.25
C ALA A 113 -22.02 23.06 21.48
N ALA A 114 -22.70 23.78 20.59
CA ALA A 114 -23.69 23.18 19.69
C ALA A 114 -23.06 22.17 18.72
N LEU A 115 -21.88 22.49 18.17
CA LEU A 115 -21.15 21.57 17.29
C LEU A 115 -20.71 20.30 18.04
N HIS A 116 -20.19 20.45 19.25
CA HIS A 116 -19.84 19.34 20.15
C HIS A 116 -21.04 18.43 20.44
N LYS A 117 -22.17 19.03 20.84
CA LYS A 117 -23.42 18.29 21.09
C LYS A 117 -23.90 17.54 19.86
N LYS A 118 -23.82 18.15 18.67
CA LYS A 118 -24.25 17.50 17.43
C LYS A 118 -23.34 16.33 17.05
N ALA A 119 -22.02 16.47 17.20
CA ALA A 119 -21.05 15.42 16.94
C ALA A 119 -21.18 14.20 17.88
N THR A 120 -21.85 14.36 19.02
CA THR A 120 -22.08 13.32 20.03
C THR A 120 -23.48 12.71 19.96
N THR A 121 -24.20 12.91 18.84
CA THR A 121 -25.52 12.31 18.57
C THR A 121 -25.56 11.66 17.20
N HIS A 122 -26.19 10.49 17.06
CA HIS A 122 -26.30 9.77 15.79
C HIS A 122 -27.76 9.65 15.31
N PRO A 123 -28.06 9.82 14.01
CA PRO A 123 -29.44 9.80 13.50
C PRO A 123 -30.10 8.42 13.48
N ASN A 124 -29.32 7.34 13.29
CA ASN A 124 -29.86 6.01 13.00
C ASN A 124 -29.50 4.93 14.05
N TRP A 125 -28.53 5.18 14.93
CA TRP A 125 -27.91 4.15 15.76
C TRP A 125 -27.76 4.66 17.18
N ASP A 126 -28.03 3.82 18.17
CA ASP A 126 -27.68 4.07 19.57
C ASP A 126 -26.33 3.39 19.86
N MET A 127 -25.28 4.18 20.05
CA MET A 127 -23.91 3.69 20.11
C MET A 127 -23.08 4.44 21.15
N GLY A 128 -21.90 3.90 21.49
CA GLY A 128 -20.95 4.57 22.37
C GLY A 128 -20.52 5.95 21.86
N ALA A 129 -20.07 6.81 22.78
CA ALA A 129 -19.70 8.19 22.47
C ALA A 129 -18.56 8.30 21.42
N LYS A 130 -17.57 7.41 21.49
CA LYS A 130 -16.41 7.38 20.56
C LYS A 130 -16.87 7.10 19.13
N ILE A 131 -17.58 5.99 18.91
CA ILE A 131 -18.07 5.61 17.58
C ILE A 131 -19.10 6.62 17.03
N THR A 132 -19.89 7.25 17.91
CA THR A 132 -20.80 8.33 17.51
C THR A 132 -20.04 9.53 16.95
N CYS A 133 -18.95 9.94 17.63
CA CYS A 133 -18.06 11.00 17.15
C CYS A 133 -17.34 10.59 15.85
N ASP A 134 -16.83 9.36 15.77
CA ASP A 134 -16.16 8.85 14.57
C ASP A 134 -17.11 8.77 13.36
N SER A 135 -18.38 8.46 13.58
CA SER A 135 -19.40 8.51 12.53
C SER A 135 -19.65 9.96 12.09
N ALA A 136 -19.72 10.90 13.03
CA ALA A 136 -19.87 12.32 12.72
C ALA A 136 -18.70 12.87 11.89
N THR A 137 -17.47 12.38 12.11
CA THR A 137 -16.27 12.77 11.35
C THR A 137 -15.99 11.91 10.13
N LEU A 138 -16.79 10.86 9.88
CA LEU A 138 -16.49 9.73 8.98
C LEU A 138 -15.15 9.03 9.23
N MET A 139 -14.51 9.27 10.39
CA MET A 139 -13.35 8.50 10.81
C MET A 139 -13.67 7.02 10.98
N ASN A 140 -14.88 6.70 11.42
CA ASN A 140 -15.36 5.33 11.52
C ASN A 140 -15.20 4.62 10.17
N LYS A 141 -15.64 5.29 9.08
CA LYS A 141 -15.54 4.74 7.73
C LYS A 141 -14.10 4.67 7.22
N ALA A 142 -13.27 5.63 7.59
CA ALA A 142 -11.84 5.62 7.25
C ALA A 142 -11.10 4.43 7.89
N LEU A 143 -11.43 4.10 9.13
CA LEU A 143 -10.94 2.93 9.85
C LEU A 143 -11.42 1.62 9.17
N GLU A 144 -12.70 1.57 8.79
CA GLU A 144 -13.30 0.40 8.14
C GLU A 144 -12.76 0.13 6.73
N VAL A 145 -12.24 1.15 6.03
CA VAL A 145 -11.50 0.97 4.76
C VAL A 145 -10.23 0.16 5.00
N ILE A 146 -9.48 0.44 6.07
CA ILE A 146 -8.29 -0.32 6.46
C ILE A 146 -8.68 -1.74 6.88
N GLU A 147 -9.76 -1.86 7.66
CA GLU A 147 -10.29 -3.15 8.08
C GLU A 147 -10.70 -4.04 6.90
N ALA A 148 -11.38 -3.47 5.89
CA ALA A 148 -11.79 -4.20 4.70
C ALA A 148 -10.58 -4.71 3.89
N HIS A 149 -9.51 -3.93 3.83
CA HIS A 149 -8.25 -4.37 3.21
C HIS A 149 -7.70 -5.62 3.92
N TYR A 150 -7.60 -5.61 5.25
CA TYR A 150 -7.07 -6.74 6.01
C TYR A 150 -7.98 -7.98 5.98
N LEU A 151 -9.31 -7.80 6.03
CA LEU A 151 -10.26 -8.93 6.04
C LEU A 151 -10.40 -9.62 4.69
N TYR A 152 -10.31 -8.85 3.59
CA TYR A 152 -10.66 -9.34 2.25
C TYR A 152 -9.49 -9.34 1.26
N GLY A 153 -8.31 -8.88 1.68
CA GLY A 153 -7.12 -8.79 0.81
C GLY A 153 -7.31 -7.89 -0.40
N THR A 154 -8.28 -6.97 -0.35
CA THR A 154 -8.65 -6.11 -1.48
C THR A 154 -7.77 -4.86 -1.49
N SER A 155 -7.20 -4.49 -2.65
CA SER A 155 -6.46 -3.23 -2.81
C SER A 155 -7.31 -2.02 -2.40
N TYR A 156 -6.69 -1.02 -1.78
CA TYR A 156 -7.34 0.25 -1.45
C TYR A 156 -7.99 0.95 -2.66
N ASP A 157 -7.48 0.73 -3.87
CA ASP A 157 -8.06 1.26 -5.11
C ASP A 157 -9.39 0.59 -5.50
N ASN A 158 -9.68 -0.58 -4.90
CA ASN A 158 -10.88 -1.37 -5.13
C ASN A 158 -11.84 -1.32 -3.93
N ILE A 159 -11.72 -0.32 -3.05
CA ILE A 159 -12.63 -0.08 -1.93
C ILE A 159 -13.24 1.30 -2.12
N ASP A 160 -14.53 1.35 -2.41
CA ASP A 160 -15.28 2.59 -2.56
C ASP A 160 -16.12 2.87 -1.32
N VAL A 161 -16.15 4.14 -0.90
CA VAL A 161 -17.05 4.61 0.15
C VAL A 161 -18.24 5.33 -0.46
N VAL A 162 -19.46 4.93 -0.09
CA VAL A 162 -20.71 5.53 -0.55
C VAL A 162 -21.57 5.92 0.64
N VAL A 163 -22.09 7.14 0.67
CA VAL A 163 -23.02 7.57 1.72
C VAL A 163 -24.43 7.05 1.39
N HIS A 164 -24.93 6.18 2.26
CA HIS A 164 -26.28 5.61 2.25
C HIS A 164 -27.02 5.99 3.56
N PRO A 165 -27.76 7.11 3.59
CA PRO A 165 -28.32 7.67 4.82
C PRO A 165 -29.31 6.78 5.56
N GLN A 166 -29.97 5.83 4.88
CA GLN A 166 -30.98 4.95 5.46
C GLN A 166 -30.35 3.77 6.22
N SER A 167 -29.08 3.44 5.96
CA SER A 167 -28.38 2.31 6.61
C SER A 167 -29.15 0.99 6.53
N ILE A 168 -29.76 0.70 5.38
CA ILE A 168 -30.43 -0.58 5.12
C ILE A 168 -29.55 -1.51 4.30
N ILE A 169 -28.95 -0.99 3.22
CA ILE A 169 -27.86 -1.69 2.56
C ILE A 169 -26.62 -1.47 3.43
N HIS A 170 -26.14 -2.55 4.04
CA HIS A 170 -25.04 -2.48 5.00
C HIS A 170 -23.67 -2.50 4.35
N SER A 171 -23.52 -3.12 3.16
CA SER A 171 -22.43 -2.95 2.20
C SER A 171 -22.68 -3.83 0.97
N MET A 172 -21.86 -3.65 -0.07
CA MET A 172 -22.01 -4.37 -1.32
C MET A 172 -20.65 -4.85 -1.85
N VAL A 173 -20.68 -5.92 -2.62
CA VAL A 173 -19.55 -6.39 -3.43
C VAL A 173 -19.94 -6.34 -4.91
N GLU A 174 -19.02 -5.85 -5.73
CA GLU A 174 -19.12 -5.96 -7.17
C GLU A 174 -18.24 -7.10 -7.66
N THR A 175 -18.80 -7.91 -8.55
CA THR A 175 -18.11 -9.03 -9.17
C THR A 175 -17.50 -8.66 -10.52
N VAL A 176 -16.56 -9.47 -11.00
CA VAL A 176 -15.88 -9.27 -12.29
C VAL A 176 -16.82 -9.31 -13.50
N ASP A 177 -18.01 -9.89 -13.35
CA ASP A 177 -19.07 -9.93 -14.38
C ASP A 177 -20.06 -8.76 -14.28
N SER A 178 -19.72 -7.72 -13.51
CA SER A 178 -20.52 -6.51 -13.23
C SER A 178 -21.73 -6.68 -12.30
N SER A 179 -22.00 -7.88 -11.79
CA SER A 179 -23.06 -8.06 -10.80
C SER A 179 -22.70 -7.36 -9.48
N VAL A 180 -23.71 -6.83 -8.79
CA VAL A 180 -23.54 -6.27 -7.44
C VAL A 180 -24.40 -7.06 -6.48
N LEU A 181 -23.76 -7.64 -5.46
CA LEU A 181 -24.44 -8.33 -4.37
C LEU A 181 -24.42 -7.44 -3.14
N ALA A 182 -25.58 -7.30 -2.51
CA ALA A 182 -25.80 -6.44 -1.37
C ALA A 182 -26.45 -7.23 -0.24
N GLN A 183 -25.95 -7.05 0.99
CA GLN A 183 -26.67 -7.51 2.17
C GLN A 183 -27.51 -6.36 2.72
N MET A 184 -28.77 -6.68 3.01
CA MET A 184 -29.77 -5.72 3.48
C MET A 184 -30.36 -6.18 4.81
N GLY A 185 -30.62 -5.23 5.71
CA GLY A 185 -31.31 -5.50 6.96
C GLY A 185 -31.62 -4.22 7.71
N TRP A 186 -32.40 -4.32 8.79
CA TRP A 186 -32.52 -3.21 9.72
C TRP A 186 -31.16 -2.85 10.33
N PRO A 187 -30.91 -1.56 10.67
CA PRO A 187 -29.69 -1.15 11.35
C PRO A 187 -29.68 -1.69 12.78
N ASP A 188 -29.21 -2.93 12.93
CA ASP A 188 -29.22 -3.67 14.18
C ASP A 188 -28.01 -4.61 14.30
N MET A 189 -27.10 -4.29 15.23
CA MET A 189 -25.84 -5.03 15.44
C MET A 189 -26.03 -6.46 15.93
N ARG A 190 -27.21 -6.82 16.44
CA ARG A 190 -27.48 -8.21 16.82
C ARG A 190 -27.37 -9.13 15.59
N LEU A 191 -27.68 -8.63 14.39
CA LEU A 191 -27.65 -9.41 13.14
C LEU A 191 -26.22 -9.83 12.74
N PRO A 192 -25.25 -8.91 12.60
CA PRO A 192 -23.88 -9.30 12.26
C PRO A 192 -23.23 -10.13 13.38
N ILE A 193 -23.48 -9.82 14.65
CA ILE A 193 -22.98 -10.63 15.79
C ILE A 193 -23.53 -12.06 15.71
N LEU A 194 -24.84 -12.24 15.55
CA LEU A 194 -25.46 -13.56 15.39
C LEU A 194 -24.85 -14.33 14.23
N TYR A 195 -24.61 -13.66 13.09
CA TYR A 195 -24.03 -14.33 11.93
C TYR A 195 -22.62 -14.84 12.21
N THR A 196 -21.76 -14.07 12.90
CA THR A 196 -20.43 -14.57 13.30
C THR A 196 -20.49 -15.78 14.21
N MET A 197 -21.50 -15.88 15.08
CA MET A 197 -21.65 -16.99 16.02
C MET A 197 -22.31 -18.22 15.40
N SER A 198 -23.13 -18.05 14.36
CA SER A 198 -23.90 -19.13 13.73
C SER A 198 -23.31 -19.64 12.42
N TRP A 199 -22.42 -18.87 11.79
CA TRP A 199 -21.80 -19.22 10.52
C TRP A 199 -21.11 -20.60 10.58
N PRO A 200 -21.27 -21.46 9.55
CA PRO A 200 -21.90 -21.21 8.24
C PRO A 200 -23.43 -21.36 8.23
N ASN A 201 -24.03 -21.68 9.37
CA ASN A 201 -25.48 -21.85 9.48
C ASN A 201 -26.19 -20.51 9.72
N ARG A 202 -27.51 -20.53 9.59
CA ARG A 202 -28.39 -19.44 10.02
C ARG A 202 -29.37 -19.96 11.06
N VAL A 203 -29.70 -19.10 12.02
CA VAL A 203 -30.62 -19.41 13.12
C VAL A 203 -31.97 -18.75 12.85
N GLU A 204 -33.06 -19.44 13.19
CA GLU A 204 -34.40 -18.87 13.12
C GLU A 204 -34.58 -17.80 14.22
N CYS A 205 -35.04 -16.62 13.82
CA CYS A 205 -35.29 -15.50 14.72
C CYS A 205 -36.80 -15.20 14.81
N SER A 206 -37.26 -14.84 16.00
CA SER A 206 -38.65 -14.45 16.27
C SER A 206 -39.00 -13.10 15.64
N GLU A 207 -40.14 -13.03 14.93
CA GLU A 207 -40.73 -11.79 14.39
C GLU A 207 -40.98 -10.72 15.46
N VAL A 208 -41.20 -11.13 16.72
CA VAL A 208 -41.48 -10.22 17.84
C VAL A 208 -40.21 -9.47 18.27
N THR A 209 -39.06 -10.15 18.23
CA THR A 209 -37.76 -9.59 18.65
C THR A 209 -36.99 -9.00 17.47
N TRP A 210 -37.22 -9.54 16.27
CA TRP A 210 -36.60 -9.17 15.01
C TRP A 210 -37.64 -9.08 13.89
N PRO A 211 -38.22 -7.89 13.66
CA PRO A 211 -39.16 -7.72 12.56
C PRO A 211 -38.45 -7.91 11.22
N ARG A 212 -39.10 -8.57 10.25
CA ARG A 212 -38.57 -8.67 8.88
C ARG A 212 -38.46 -7.31 8.22
N LEU A 213 -37.52 -7.20 7.29
CA LEU A 213 -37.40 -6.02 6.44
C LEU A 213 -38.62 -5.93 5.52
N ASP A 214 -39.27 -4.76 5.53
CA ASP A 214 -40.45 -4.48 4.72
C ASP A 214 -40.10 -3.40 3.69
N PHE A 215 -39.94 -3.82 2.43
CA PHE A 215 -39.53 -2.94 1.33
C PHE A 215 -40.53 -1.81 1.05
N VAL A 216 -41.82 -2.02 1.32
CA VAL A 216 -42.84 -0.99 1.09
C VAL A 216 -42.80 0.05 2.20
N LYS A 217 -42.58 -0.35 3.46
CA LYS A 217 -42.47 0.57 4.59
C LYS A 217 -41.15 1.34 4.63
N MET A 218 -40.08 0.73 4.14
CA MET A 218 -38.74 1.32 4.17
C MET A 218 -38.61 2.55 3.27
N GLY A 219 -39.33 2.60 2.14
CA GLY A 219 -39.31 3.72 1.21
C GLY A 219 -38.01 3.77 0.39
N ASP A 220 -37.53 4.99 0.12
CA ASP A 220 -36.44 5.24 -0.82
C ASP A 220 -35.06 4.88 -0.23
N LEU A 221 -34.25 4.20 -1.04
CA LEU A 221 -32.81 4.00 -0.79
C LEU A 221 -32.03 5.02 -1.61
N THR A 222 -31.26 5.88 -0.95
CA THR A 222 -30.46 6.90 -1.64
C THR A 222 -28.96 6.68 -1.43
N PHE A 223 -28.18 7.05 -2.44
CA PHE A 223 -26.73 6.92 -2.46
C PHE A 223 -26.13 8.23 -2.94
N ARG A 224 -25.07 8.70 -2.27
CA ARG A 224 -24.30 9.87 -2.69
C ARG A 224 -22.82 9.67 -2.42
N ALA A 225 -21.98 10.37 -3.19
CA ALA A 225 -20.56 10.41 -2.93
C ALA A 225 -20.28 11.07 -1.56
N PRO A 226 -19.24 10.63 -0.83
CA PRO A 226 -18.79 11.33 0.36
C PRO A 226 -18.20 12.70 0.00
N ASP A 227 -18.37 13.66 0.89
CA ASP A 227 -17.78 15.00 0.77
C ASP A 227 -16.37 15.01 1.39
N TYR A 228 -15.35 14.85 0.56
CA TYR A 228 -13.96 14.75 1.00
C TYR A 228 -13.38 16.05 1.55
N GLU A 229 -13.95 17.22 1.21
CA GLU A 229 -13.52 18.49 1.84
C GLU A 229 -14.04 18.55 3.27
N LYS A 230 -15.30 18.13 3.48
CA LYS A 230 -15.94 18.05 4.80
C LYS A 230 -15.36 16.96 5.69
N TYR A 231 -14.96 15.84 5.10
CA TYR A 231 -14.48 14.65 5.80
C TYR A 231 -13.07 14.25 5.35
N PRO A 232 -12.03 14.98 5.79
CA PRO A 232 -10.64 14.66 5.45
C PRO A 232 -10.13 13.39 6.13
N SER A 233 -10.89 12.80 7.07
CA SER A 233 -10.63 11.48 7.66
C SER A 233 -10.53 10.37 6.61
N LEU A 234 -11.40 10.37 5.60
CA LEU A 234 -11.40 9.35 4.55
C LEU A 234 -10.06 9.28 3.82
N PRO A 235 -9.55 10.37 3.21
CA PRO A 235 -8.27 10.32 2.53
C PRO A 235 -7.10 10.05 3.47
N MET A 236 -7.18 10.47 4.74
CA MET A 236 -6.19 10.08 5.76
C MET A 236 -6.20 8.55 5.99
N GLY A 237 -7.37 7.91 6.08
CA GLY A 237 -7.49 6.47 6.22
C GLY A 237 -6.90 5.70 5.04
N TYR A 238 -7.20 6.14 3.80
CA TYR A 238 -6.55 5.57 2.61
C TYR A 238 -5.02 5.77 2.62
N ALA A 239 -4.54 6.93 3.06
CA ALA A 239 -3.10 7.19 3.14
C ALA A 239 -2.41 6.34 4.22
N ALA A 240 -3.01 6.23 5.40
CA ALA A 240 -2.52 5.39 6.50
C ALA A 240 -2.48 3.92 6.08
N GLY A 241 -3.54 3.45 5.43
CA GLY A 241 -3.62 2.10 4.89
C GLY A 241 -2.53 1.80 3.85
N ARG A 242 -2.32 2.71 2.88
CA ARG A 242 -1.27 2.55 1.85
C ARG A 242 0.14 2.62 2.43
N ALA A 243 0.37 3.42 3.46
CA ALA A 243 1.64 3.45 4.17
C ALA A 243 1.91 2.12 4.90
N GLY A 244 0.86 1.45 5.39
CA GLY A 244 0.94 0.14 6.03
C GLY A 244 1.70 0.18 7.36
N GLY A 245 2.10 -1.00 7.83
CA GLY A 245 2.86 -1.18 9.06
C GLY A 245 2.24 -0.45 10.26
N THR A 246 3.10 0.19 11.06
CA THR A 246 2.72 0.95 12.26
C THR A 246 1.88 2.20 12.00
N MET A 247 1.83 2.72 10.75
CA MET A 247 1.05 3.92 10.43
C MET A 247 -0.45 3.70 10.70
N THR A 248 -0.96 2.50 10.42
CA THR A 248 -2.37 2.14 10.66
C THR A 248 -2.71 2.15 12.15
N GLY A 249 -1.81 1.64 13.00
CA GLY A 249 -1.92 1.71 14.46
C GLY A 249 -1.85 3.14 14.99
N VAL A 250 -0.90 3.94 14.51
CA VAL A 250 -0.76 5.36 14.88
C VAL A 250 -2.01 6.16 14.50
N PHE A 251 -2.55 5.94 13.30
CA PHE A 251 -3.80 6.57 12.86
C PHE A 251 -4.97 6.24 13.79
N SER A 252 -5.15 4.96 14.16
CA SER A 252 -6.19 4.52 15.08
C SER A 252 -6.01 5.12 16.49
N ALA A 253 -4.79 5.03 17.04
CA ALA A 253 -4.46 5.48 18.38
C ALA A 253 -4.56 7.00 18.54
N ALA A 254 -4.07 7.76 17.55
CA ALA A 254 -4.20 9.20 17.50
C ALA A 254 -5.67 9.61 17.44
N ASN A 255 -6.51 8.90 16.66
CA ASN A 255 -7.94 9.16 16.63
C ASN A 255 -8.61 8.90 17.99
N GLU A 256 -8.34 7.76 18.62
CA GLU A 256 -8.90 7.44 19.94
C GLU A 256 -8.59 8.54 20.96
N GLN A 257 -7.34 9.01 21.01
CA GLN A 257 -6.93 10.08 21.91
C GLN A 257 -7.57 11.42 21.52
N ALA A 258 -7.63 11.76 20.23
CA ALA A 258 -8.24 13.00 19.75
C ALA A 258 -9.73 13.07 20.10
N VAL A 259 -10.46 11.97 19.90
CA VAL A 259 -11.88 11.88 20.26
C VAL A 259 -12.07 11.99 21.76
N ALA A 260 -11.26 11.32 22.58
CA ALA A 260 -11.34 11.45 24.04
C ALA A 260 -11.17 12.93 24.48
N MET A 261 -10.19 13.63 23.93
CA MET A 261 -9.94 15.04 24.25
C MET A 261 -11.03 15.98 23.72
N PHE A 262 -11.62 15.67 22.56
CA PHE A 262 -12.79 16.38 22.05
C PHE A 262 -14.02 16.17 22.93
N LEU A 263 -14.30 14.94 23.36
CA LEU A 263 -15.40 14.62 24.29
C LEU A 263 -15.24 15.37 25.62
N ASP A 264 -14.00 15.49 26.11
CA ASP A 264 -13.63 16.26 27.31
C ASP A 264 -13.55 17.78 27.07
N LYS A 265 -13.96 18.26 25.89
CA LYS A 265 -14.02 19.68 25.52
C LYS A 265 -12.67 20.39 25.60
N LYS A 266 -11.57 19.66 25.38
CA LYS A 266 -10.20 20.20 25.37
C LYS A 266 -9.80 20.77 24.00
N MET A 267 -10.53 20.42 22.95
CA MET A 267 -10.24 20.82 21.56
C MET A 267 -11.54 20.92 20.76
N GLY A 268 -11.50 21.64 19.63
CA GLY A 268 -12.64 21.80 18.72
C GLY A 268 -12.82 20.60 17.78
N TYR A 269 -13.97 20.54 17.12
CA TYR A 269 -14.31 19.45 16.18
C TYR A 269 -13.30 19.30 15.04
N PHE A 270 -12.91 20.42 14.41
CA PHE A 270 -11.95 20.39 13.31
C PHE A 270 -10.51 20.11 13.76
N ASP A 271 -10.20 20.27 15.04
CA ASP A 271 -8.87 19.96 15.56
C ASP A 271 -8.63 18.44 15.61
N ILE A 272 -9.70 17.61 15.61
CA ILE A 272 -9.61 16.14 15.52
C ILE A 272 -8.76 15.74 14.31
N TYR A 273 -9.10 16.27 13.13
CA TYR A 273 -8.36 15.95 11.91
C TYR A 273 -6.90 16.44 11.96
N LYS A 274 -6.68 17.65 12.49
CA LYS A 274 -5.35 18.26 12.54
C LYS A 274 -4.39 17.46 13.42
N VAL A 275 -4.82 17.06 14.62
CA VAL A 275 -3.94 16.34 15.54
C VAL A 275 -3.59 14.94 15.03
N ILE A 276 -4.54 14.28 14.37
CA ILE A 276 -4.32 12.97 13.74
C ILE A 276 -3.32 13.09 12.59
N GLU A 277 -3.51 14.09 11.73
CA GLU A 277 -2.58 14.38 10.63
C GLU A 277 -1.17 14.68 11.13
N MET A 278 -1.04 15.48 12.18
CA MET A 278 0.26 15.80 12.78
C MET A 278 0.92 14.55 13.40
N ALA A 279 0.14 13.67 14.03
CA ALA A 279 0.66 12.41 14.57
C ALA A 279 1.13 11.47 13.45
N MET A 280 0.36 11.35 12.37
CA MET A 280 0.76 10.59 11.18
C MET A 280 2.03 11.16 10.53
N GLU A 281 2.13 12.49 10.41
CA GLU A 281 3.30 13.13 9.82
C GLU A 281 4.56 12.93 10.66
N ASP A 282 4.46 13.11 11.99
CA ASP A 282 5.58 12.92 12.89
C ASP A 282 6.09 11.47 12.86
N HIS A 283 5.18 10.50 12.77
CA HIS A 283 5.50 9.08 12.75
C HIS A 283 6.23 8.60 11.49
N LYS A 284 6.18 9.34 10.38
CA LYS A 284 6.82 8.92 9.12
C LYS A 284 8.31 8.60 9.25
N LYS A 285 9.02 9.28 10.16
CA LYS A 285 10.45 9.10 10.41
C LYS A 285 10.77 7.77 11.13
N ASP A 286 9.79 7.23 11.84
CA ASP A 286 9.89 6.02 12.68
C ASP A 286 8.99 4.89 12.14
N LEU A 287 8.59 4.95 10.87
CA LEU A 287 7.66 4.00 10.26
C LEU A 287 8.28 2.60 10.18
N VAL A 288 7.74 1.67 10.98
CA VAL A 288 8.03 0.23 10.88
C VAL A 288 6.99 -0.45 9.99
N LEU A 289 7.43 -1.05 8.89
CA LEU A 289 6.54 -1.69 7.89
C LEU A 289 6.08 -3.10 8.30
N ASP A 290 6.91 -3.83 9.04
CA ASP A 290 6.62 -5.19 9.54
C ASP A 290 6.71 -5.21 11.07
N PRO A 291 5.68 -4.70 11.78
CA PRO A 291 5.76 -4.51 13.21
C PRO A 291 5.52 -5.78 14.01
N THR A 292 6.27 -5.91 15.10
CA THR A 292 5.95 -6.85 16.17
C THR A 292 4.76 -6.37 17.00
N LEU A 293 4.21 -7.23 17.86
CA LEU A 293 3.17 -6.83 18.81
C LEU A 293 3.65 -5.72 19.76
N ASP A 294 4.93 -5.74 20.14
CA ASP A 294 5.51 -4.73 21.02
C ASP A 294 5.66 -3.39 20.31
N ASP A 295 6.03 -3.39 19.02
CA ASP A 295 6.03 -2.18 18.19
C ASP A 295 4.62 -1.57 18.09
N ILE A 296 3.59 -2.40 17.86
CA ILE A 296 2.20 -1.95 17.79
C ILE A 296 1.76 -1.28 19.10
N VAL A 297 2.09 -1.89 20.24
CA VAL A 297 1.77 -1.33 21.56
C VAL A 297 2.59 -0.06 21.82
N HIS A 298 3.88 -0.06 21.48
CA HIS A 298 4.76 1.09 21.62
C HIS A 298 4.20 2.29 20.86
N TYR A 299 3.97 2.15 19.55
CA TYR A 299 3.51 3.26 18.71
C TYR A 299 2.05 3.68 18.96
N ASP A 300 1.19 2.79 19.49
CA ASP A 300 -0.11 3.20 20.04
C ASP A 300 0.08 4.18 21.23
N LEU A 301 0.94 3.83 22.19
CA LEU A 301 1.22 4.67 23.35
C LEU A 301 1.91 5.99 22.96
N GLU A 302 2.87 5.95 22.04
CA GLU A 302 3.54 7.13 21.49
C GLU A 302 2.55 8.08 20.82
N ALA A 303 1.68 7.57 19.95
CA ALA A 303 0.67 8.38 19.26
C ALA A 303 -0.31 9.04 20.23
N ARG A 304 -0.78 8.30 21.24
CA ARG A 304 -1.63 8.88 22.30
C ARG A 304 -0.89 9.95 23.09
N ARG A 305 0.37 9.73 23.46
CA ARG A 305 1.18 10.72 24.17
C ARG A 305 1.38 11.98 23.32
N PHE A 306 1.74 11.82 22.05
CA PHE A 306 1.95 12.91 21.11
C PHE A 306 0.70 13.79 20.99
N VAL A 307 -0.48 13.20 20.76
CA VAL A 307 -1.74 13.94 20.65
C VAL A 307 -2.05 14.68 21.95
N LYS A 308 -1.86 14.03 23.10
CA LYS A 308 -2.11 14.64 24.40
C LYS A 308 -1.22 15.84 24.66
N GLU A 309 0.09 15.69 24.49
CA GLU A 309 1.07 16.78 24.67
C GLU A 309 0.83 17.94 23.71
N LEU A 310 0.47 17.63 22.46
CA LEU A 310 0.17 18.63 21.45
C LEU A 310 -1.04 19.49 21.85
N VAL A 311 -2.14 18.86 22.29
CA VAL A 311 -3.35 19.57 22.72
C VAL A 311 -3.10 20.35 24.03
N GLU A 312 -2.43 19.74 25.02
CA GLU A 312 -2.15 20.37 26.32
C GLU A 312 -1.17 21.55 26.21
N SER A 313 -0.25 21.52 25.24
CA SER A 313 0.70 22.60 25.00
C SER A 313 0.08 23.87 24.37
N GLY A 314 -1.18 23.81 23.92
CA GLY A 314 -1.87 24.93 23.26
C GLY A 314 -1.33 25.29 21.88
N LYS A 315 -0.44 24.46 21.30
CA LYS A 315 0.19 24.67 19.99
C LYS A 315 -0.75 24.50 18.79
N LEU A 316 -2.02 24.18 19.02
CA LEU A 316 -3.05 24.06 17.97
C LEU A 316 -3.46 25.40 17.35
N ASN A 317 -3.03 26.52 17.92
CA ASN A 317 -3.26 27.87 17.42
C ASN A 317 -2.32 28.19 16.24
N GLY A 318 -2.50 27.49 15.12
CA GLY A 318 -1.82 27.73 13.86
C GLY A 318 -2.62 27.15 12.71
N ALA A 319 -2.78 27.91 11.62
CA ALA A 319 -3.37 27.39 10.38
C ALA A 319 -2.33 26.47 9.71
N VAL A 320 -2.25 25.22 10.16
CA VAL A 320 -1.56 24.16 9.41
C VAL A 320 -2.53 23.71 8.32
N PRO A 321 -2.25 23.93 7.03
CA PRO A 321 -3.08 23.41 5.95
C PRO A 321 -3.06 21.88 6.00
N CYS A 322 -4.23 21.26 5.83
CA CYS A 322 -4.29 19.81 5.69
C CYS A 322 -3.56 19.38 4.41
N VAL A 323 -2.42 18.71 4.57
CA VAL A 323 -1.56 18.22 3.47
C VAL A 323 -2.35 17.24 2.60
N TYR A 324 -3.20 16.43 3.23
CA TYR A 324 -4.04 15.45 2.54
C TYR A 324 -5.24 16.06 1.78
N GLN A 325 -5.72 17.27 2.16
CA GLN A 325 -6.72 18.00 1.37
C GLN A 325 -6.16 18.44 0.00
N LEU A 326 -4.88 18.87 -0.05
CA LEU A 326 -4.25 19.37 -1.28
C LEU A 326 -3.83 18.25 -2.25
N GLN A 327 -3.42 17.08 -1.73
CA GLN A 327 -3.07 15.93 -2.57
C GLN A 327 -4.30 15.32 -3.26
N GLN A 328 -5.45 15.26 -2.58
CA GLN A 328 -6.66 14.66 -3.15
C GLN A 328 -7.45 15.58 -4.06
N LEU A 329 -7.41 16.91 -3.88
CA LEU A 329 -7.99 17.83 -4.87
C LEU A 329 -7.37 17.57 -6.26
N LYS A 330 -6.07 17.24 -6.32
CA LYS A 330 -5.37 16.88 -7.57
C LYS A 330 -5.81 15.53 -8.14
N VAL A 331 -5.97 14.50 -7.28
CA VAL A 331 -6.41 13.16 -7.71
C VAL A 331 -7.89 13.14 -8.13
N MET A 332 -8.75 13.88 -7.42
CA MET A 332 -10.17 13.99 -7.71
C MET A 332 -10.43 14.86 -8.95
N LEU A 333 -9.66 15.94 -9.16
CA LEU A 333 -9.67 16.69 -10.41
C LEU A 333 -9.19 15.84 -11.60
N ALA A 334 -8.20 14.95 -11.39
CA ALA A 334 -7.76 14.01 -12.43
C ALA A 334 -8.87 12.99 -12.80
N ARG A 335 -9.64 12.50 -11.81
CA ARG A 335 -10.78 11.58 -12.04
C ARG A 335 -12.03 12.25 -12.61
N LEU A 336 -12.26 13.53 -12.32
CA LEU A 336 -13.36 14.31 -12.90
C LEU A 336 -13.05 14.80 -14.32
N ALA A 337 -11.77 15.03 -14.65
CA ALA A 337 -11.34 15.35 -16.00
C ALA A 337 -11.61 14.19 -16.98
N SER A 338 -11.49 12.94 -16.53
CA SER A 338 -11.75 11.73 -17.32
C SER A 338 -13.24 11.38 -17.49
N ALA A 339 -14.17 12.18 -16.92
CA ALA A 339 -15.62 11.94 -17.02
C ALA A 339 -16.35 13.14 -17.66
N THR A 340 -16.42 13.19 -18.99
CA THR A 340 -17.42 14.01 -19.71
C THR A 340 -18.31 13.16 -20.62
N PRO A 341 -19.64 13.39 -20.65
CA PRO A 341 -20.54 12.67 -21.53
C PRO A 341 -20.64 13.34 -22.91
N ALA A 342 -20.41 12.57 -23.98
CA ALA A 342 -20.80 12.95 -25.32
C ALA A 342 -22.29 12.58 -25.54
N THR A 343 -23.16 13.59 -25.66
CA THR A 343 -24.23 13.72 -26.68
C THR A 343 -25.23 14.81 -26.26
N ALA A 344 -25.19 15.95 -26.93
CA ALA A 344 -26.33 16.87 -26.98
C ALA A 344 -26.48 17.39 -28.41
N CYS A 345 -27.66 17.07 -28.96
CA CYS A 345 -28.15 17.32 -30.30
C CYS A 345 -28.11 18.80 -30.72
N ALA A 346 -27.72 19.05 -31.96
CA ALA A 346 -27.84 20.34 -32.63
C ALA A 346 -29.31 20.72 -32.84
N ARG A 347 -29.76 21.83 -32.21
CA ARG A 347 -30.80 22.77 -32.68
C ARG A 347 -31.14 23.75 -31.55
N CYS A 348 -30.56 24.95 -31.58
CA CYS A 348 -31.29 26.20 -31.33
C CYS A 348 -30.37 27.41 -31.55
N SER A 349 -30.49 28.01 -32.72
CA SER A 349 -30.06 29.37 -33.01
C SER A 349 -31.17 30.34 -32.60
N THR A 350 -30.86 31.45 -31.91
CA THR A 350 -31.16 32.85 -32.35
C THR A 350 -30.98 33.91 -31.23
N LEU A 351 -30.63 35.13 -31.70
CA LEU A 351 -30.62 36.49 -31.06
C LEU A 351 -29.30 36.90 -30.34
N ARG A 352 -28.34 37.64 -30.96
CA ARG A 352 -28.26 39.10 -31.33
C ARG A 352 -28.62 40.04 -30.16
N SER A 353 -27.98 41.17 -29.83
CA SER A 353 -26.79 41.98 -30.21
C SER A 353 -26.81 43.22 -29.26
N THR A 354 -25.71 43.79 -28.73
CA THR A 354 -25.08 45.10 -29.08
C THR A 354 -24.04 45.45 -27.96
N ARG A 355 -22.72 45.65 -28.15
CA ARG A 355 -21.84 46.66 -28.82
C ARG A 355 -21.49 47.93 -27.97
N ALA A 356 -20.23 48.04 -27.49
CA ALA A 356 -19.35 49.25 -27.44
C ALA A 356 -18.06 48.97 -26.60
N ARG A 357 -16.89 48.70 -27.23
CA ARG A 357 -15.70 49.55 -27.53
C ARG A 357 -14.64 49.70 -26.40
N ARG A 358 -13.43 49.16 -26.68
CA ARG A 358 -12.12 49.22 -25.96
C ARG A 358 -11.35 50.53 -26.22
N PRO A 359 -10.27 50.81 -25.44
CA PRO A 359 -8.89 50.68 -25.97
C PRO A 359 -7.88 50.04 -24.97
N THR A 360 -7.17 48.94 -25.34
CA THR A 360 -5.70 48.79 -25.68
C THR A 360 -4.73 48.96 -24.50
N LEU A 361 -3.69 48.15 -24.22
CA LEU A 361 -2.94 47.09 -24.93
C LEU A 361 -1.91 46.50 -23.92
N ARG A 362 -1.76 45.15 -23.81
CA ARG A 362 -0.50 44.36 -23.90
C ARG A 362 -0.57 42.98 -23.21
N ALA A 363 0.22 42.05 -23.77
CA ALA A 363 0.51 40.64 -23.42
C ALA A 363 -0.60 39.63 -23.79
N SER A 364 -0.57 39.06 -25.00
CA SER A 364 0.12 37.80 -25.44
C SER A 364 -0.68 36.54 -25.06
N SER A 365 -1.54 36.02 -25.97
CA SER A 365 -1.31 34.84 -26.87
C SER A 365 -1.30 33.50 -26.10
N SER A 366 -2.01 32.43 -26.45
CA SER A 366 -2.95 32.07 -27.51
C SER A 366 -3.37 30.61 -27.26
N SER A 367 -4.62 30.26 -27.60
CA SER A 367 -5.18 28.94 -27.96
C SER A 367 -4.60 27.68 -27.29
N SER A 368 -5.30 27.00 -26.37
CA SER A 368 -6.50 26.16 -26.57
C SER A 368 -6.39 25.07 -27.65
N LYS A 369 -6.59 23.85 -27.16
CA LYS A 369 -7.04 22.60 -27.83
C LYS A 369 -5.94 21.72 -28.43
N ASP A 370 -5.59 20.68 -27.69
CA ASP A 370 -6.02 19.32 -28.02
C ASP A 370 -5.91 18.44 -26.76
N ASP A 371 -7.05 18.14 -26.13
CA ASP A 371 -7.13 17.52 -24.80
C ASP A 371 -8.16 16.37 -24.79
N ARG A 372 -8.22 15.59 -25.88
CA ARG A 372 -9.23 14.52 -26.06
C ARG A 372 -8.71 13.21 -26.67
N GLN A 373 -7.43 12.91 -26.55
CA GLN A 373 -6.88 11.59 -26.90
C GLN A 373 -6.14 10.89 -25.76
N SER A 374 -6.19 11.43 -24.54
CA SER A 374 -5.44 10.94 -23.37
C SER A 374 -6.23 10.13 -22.34
N ASP A 375 -7.57 10.14 -22.39
CA ASP A 375 -8.39 9.54 -21.32
C ASP A 375 -8.72 8.05 -21.53
N GLU A 376 -8.73 7.55 -22.78
CA GLU A 376 -8.99 6.12 -23.05
C GLU A 376 -7.75 5.23 -22.83
N ALA A 377 -6.53 5.78 -22.99
CA ALA A 377 -5.29 5.06 -22.73
C ALA A 377 -4.99 4.96 -21.22
N LEU A 378 -5.29 6.03 -20.47
CA LEU A 378 -5.13 6.08 -19.02
C LEU A 378 -6.11 5.14 -18.29
N HIS A 379 -7.32 4.95 -18.85
CA HIS A 379 -8.30 4.01 -18.30
C HIS A 379 -7.89 2.54 -18.51
N ALA A 380 -7.24 2.18 -19.62
CA ALA A 380 -6.75 0.83 -19.89
C ALA A 380 -5.48 0.46 -19.08
N GLU A 381 -4.72 1.46 -18.66
CA GLU A 381 -3.51 1.32 -17.85
C GLU A 381 -3.81 1.23 -16.35
N LEU A 382 -4.84 1.97 -15.89
CA LEU A 382 -5.41 1.82 -14.53
C LEU A 382 -6.07 0.44 -14.31
N GLU A 383 -6.67 -0.18 -15.34
CA GLU A 383 -7.19 -1.55 -15.23
C GLU A 383 -6.08 -2.62 -15.16
N LYS A 384 -4.90 -2.38 -15.74
CA LYS A 384 -3.74 -3.28 -15.62
C LYS A 384 -3.04 -3.17 -14.26
N ILE A 385 -2.99 -1.98 -13.68
CA ILE A 385 -2.47 -1.74 -12.32
C ILE A 385 -3.40 -2.39 -11.27
N ASN A 386 -4.73 -2.32 -11.49
CA ASN A 386 -5.70 -3.06 -10.67
C ASN A 386 -5.62 -4.59 -10.84
N ALA A 387 -5.07 -5.11 -11.95
CA ALA A 387 -4.85 -6.54 -12.16
C ALA A 387 -3.56 -7.08 -11.49
N ALA A 388 -2.55 -6.21 -11.28
CA ALA A 388 -1.26 -6.58 -10.68
C ALA A 388 -1.29 -6.62 -9.14
N ASN A 389 -2.15 -5.82 -8.50
CA ASN A 389 -2.39 -5.87 -7.04
C ASN A 389 -3.44 -6.92 -6.62
N ASN A 390 -3.98 -7.68 -7.57
CA ASN A 390 -5.13 -8.56 -7.36
C ASN A 390 -4.96 -9.96 -7.98
N SER A 391 -3.73 -10.44 -8.19
CA SER A 391 -3.53 -11.80 -8.73
C SER A 391 -2.49 -12.61 -7.96
N LYS A 392 -3.02 -13.63 -7.25
CA LYS A 392 -2.39 -14.88 -6.73
C LYS A 392 -2.35 -15.14 -5.22
N THR A 393 -3.05 -14.42 -4.35
CA THR A 393 -3.08 -14.82 -2.93
C THR A 393 -4.42 -14.74 -2.23
N ALA A 394 -5.48 -14.17 -2.82
CA ALA A 394 -6.77 -14.13 -2.12
C ALA A 394 -7.50 -15.49 -2.16
N SER A 395 -7.39 -16.28 -3.23
CA SER A 395 -8.17 -17.51 -3.34
C SER A 395 -7.38 -18.82 -3.44
N ASP A 396 -6.06 -18.76 -3.64
CA ASP A 396 -5.18 -19.77 -3.05
C ASP A 396 -5.30 -19.77 -1.52
N TRP A 397 -5.53 -18.61 -0.89
CA TRP A 397 -5.80 -18.50 0.54
C TRP A 397 -7.20 -18.96 0.90
N ILE A 398 -8.28 -18.49 0.25
CA ILE A 398 -9.66 -18.95 0.55
C ILE A 398 -9.88 -20.44 0.21
N SER A 399 -9.32 -20.96 -0.88
CA SER A 399 -9.45 -22.38 -1.25
C SER A 399 -8.57 -23.31 -0.42
N SER A 400 -7.36 -22.88 -0.02
CA SER A 400 -6.53 -23.65 0.93
C SER A 400 -7.03 -23.52 2.37
N TRP A 401 -7.58 -22.39 2.77
CA TRP A 401 -8.25 -22.17 4.06
C TRP A 401 -9.49 -23.07 4.17
N SER A 402 -10.37 -23.09 3.17
CA SER A 402 -11.55 -23.98 3.16
C SER A 402 -11.18 -25.48 3.17
N LYS A 403 -10.08 -25.88 2.51
CA LYS A 403 -9.59 -27.28 2.51
C LYS A 403 -8.85 -27.68 3.78
N LYS A 404 -7.98 -26.83 4.33
CA LYS A 404 -7.21 -27.10 5.58
C LYS A 404 -8.09 -27.04 6.83
N MET A 405 -9.12 -26.19 6.84
CA MET A 405 -10.03 -26.02 7.99
C MET A 405 -10.99 -27.19 8.24
N ASN A 406 -11.04 -28.18 7.33
CA ASN A 406 -11.87 -29.38 7.45
C ASN A 406 -11.07 -30.66 7.75
N ALA A 407 -9.75 -30.57 7.96
CA ALA A 407 -8.90 -31.72 8.31
C ALA A 407 -8.59 -31.72 9.82
N PRO A 408 -8.68 -32.86 10.52
CA PRO A 408 -8.29 -32.93 11.93
C PRO A 408 -6.77 -32.72 12.09
N PRO A 409 -6.32 -32.04 13.16
CA PRO A 409 -4.91 -31.73 13.35
C PRO A 409 -4.10 -32.99 13.71
N ASP A 410 -3.07 -33.27 12.92
CA ASP A 410 -2.06 -34.30 13.19
C ASP A 410 -0.76 -33.61 13.62
N ALA A 411 -0.52 -33.59 14.94
CA ALA A 411 0.65 -32.97 15.55
C ALA A 411 2.00 -33.57 15.08
N GLU A 412 1.98 -34.78 14.50
CA GLU A 412 3.15 -35.44 13.94
C GLU A 412 3.43 -34.92 12.51
N ALA A 413 2.38 -34.61 11.75
CA ALA A 413 2.49 -33.96 10.46
C ALA A 413 2.97 -32.50 10.59
N GLU A 414 2.57 -31.80 11.64
CA GLU A 414 2.97 -30.40 11.91
C GLU A 414 4.48 -30.28 12.23
N ARG A 415 5.02 -31.15 13.11
CA ARG A 415 6.47 -31.21 13.34
C ARG A 415 7.24 -31.61 12.08
N ALA A 416 6.66 -32.47 11.25
CA ALA A 416 7.26 -32.84 9.97
C ALA A 416 7.24 -31.67 8.97
N GLU A 417 6.21 -30.82 8.98
CA GLU A 417 6.12 -29.63 8.14
C GLU A 417 7.09 -28.53 8.60
N GLU A 418 7.22 -28.29 9.91
CA GLU A 418 8.23 -27.37 10.48
C GLU A 418 9.65 -27.83 10.16
N ALA A 419 9.94 -29.14 10.33
CA ALA A 419 11.25 -29.69 9.97
C ALA A 419 11.53 -29.58 8.46
N ARG A 420 10.51 -29.74 7.60
CA ARG A 420 10.64 -29.52 6.16
C ARG A 420 10.88 -28.05 5.82
N ALA A 421 10.19 -27.12 6.48
CA ALA A 421 10.36 -25.69 6.26
C ALA A 421 11.75 -25.21 6.68
N GLN A 422 12.23 -25.66 7.85
CA GLN A 422 13.59 -25.39 8.32
C GLN A 422 14.64 -25.98 7.38
N ALA A 423 14.45 -27.22 6.92
CA ALA A 423 15.34 -27.84 5.94
C ALA A 423 15.32 -27.11 4.59
N ALA A 424 14.16 -26.61 4.16
CA ALA A 424 14.04 -25.81 2.94
C ALA A 424 14.76 -24.46 3.06
N PHE A 425 14.63 -23.78 4.21
CA PHE A 425 15.35 -22.55 4.52
C PHE A 425 16.87 -22.76 4.49
N GLU A 426 17.36 -23.80 5.16
CA GLU A 426 18.79 -24.14 5.18
C GLU A 426 19.30 -24.49 3.78
N SER A 427 18.52 -25.25 3.01
CA SER A 427 18.85 -25.59 1.63
C SER A 427 18.92 -24.36 0.71
N SER A 428 17.96 -23.43 0.80
CA SER A 428 18.00 -22.17 0.03
C SER A 428 19.17 -21.29 0.45
N LEU A 429 19.52 -21.27 1.74
CA LEU A 429 20.67 -20.53 2.24
C LEU A 429 22.00 -21.11 1.74
N GLU A 430 22.12 -22.45 1.70
CA GLU A 430 23.27 -23.13 1.10
C GLU A 430 23.39 -22.84 -0.40
N GLU A 431 22.27 -22.89 -1.15
CA GLU A 431 22.25 -22.50 -2.57
C GLU A 431 22.72 -21.05 -2.73
N ALA A 432 22.19 -20.11 -1.93
CA ALA A 432 22.58 -18.71 -1.98
C ALA A 432 24.07 -18.51 -1.68
N ARG A 433 24.61 -19.23 -0.69
CA ARG A 433 26.04 -19.23 -0.38
C ARG A 433 26.90 -19.85 -1.48
N ALA A 434 26.37 -20.51 -2.51
CA ALA A 434 27.18 -20.96 -3.63
C ALA A 434 27.65 -19.79 -4.52
N TYR A 435 27.06 -18.61 -4.40
CA TYR A 435 27.29 -17.47 -5.27
C TYR A 435 28.13 -16.38 -4.62
N ARG A 436 28.79 -15.58 -5.47
CA ARG A 436 29.42 -14.32 -5.09
C ARG A 436 28.49 -13.17 -5.45
N TYR A 437 28.14 -12.33 -4.47
CA TYR A 437 27.26 -11.18 -4.67
C TYR A 437 28.09 -9.92 -4.80
N VAL A 438 27.90 -9.18 -5.89
CA VAL A 438 28.68 -7.96 -6.17
C VAL A 438 27.76 -6.81 -6.53
N PHE A 439 28.01 -5.64 -5.92
CA PHE A 439 27.31 -4.40 -6.14
C PHE A 439 28.18 -3.41 -6.93
N ALA A 440 27.72 -3.08 -8.14
CA ALA A 440 28.26 -2.04 -9.00
C ALA A 440 27.51 -0.73 -8.73
N GLY A 441 28.06 0.11 -7.86
CA GLY A 441 27.47 1.41 -7.52
C GLY A 441 27.55 2.44 -8.64
N ASP A 442 26.82 3.53 -8.44
CA ASP A 442 26.80 4.64 -9.38
C ASP A 442 28.16 5.34 -9.46
N LEU A 443 28.58 5.65 -10.68
CA LEU A 443 29.89 6.21 -10.97
C LEU A 443 30.08 7.66 -10.48
N LEU A 444 28.99 8.36 -10.14
CA LEU A 444 29.06 9.73 -9.63
C LEU A 444 29.07 9.80 -8.10
N SER A 445 28.27 8.98 -7.43
CA SER A 445 28.18 8.97 -5.97
C SER A 445 29.10 7.95 -5.29
N GLY A 446 29.61 6.96 -6.02
CA GLY A 446 30.33 5.82 -5.46
C GLY A 446 29.46 4.95 -4.52
N ASN A 447 30.11 4.05 -3.78
CA ASN A 447 29.43 3.10 -2.89
C ASN A 447 29.15 3.64 -1.47
N GLY A 448 29.96 4.59 -0.98
CA GLY A 448 29.94 5.02 0.44
C GLY A 448 28.64 5.68 0.91
N ASP A 449 27.95 6.38 0.02
CA ASP A 449 26.69 7.09 0.30
C ASP A 449 25.46 6.48 -0.40
N SER A 450 25.62 5.34 -1.09
CA SER A 450 24.50 4.69 -1.77
C SER A 450 23.56 4.03 -0.76
N PHE A 451 22.31 4.52 -0.70
CA PHE A 451 21.22 3.86 0.05
C PHE A 451 21.08 2.39 -0.36
N ALA A 452 21.21 2.12 -1.67
CA ALA A 452 21.03 0.79 -2.21
C ALA A 452 22.08 -0.21 -1.70
N TRP A 453 23.34 0.24 -1.65
CA TRP A 453 24.42 -0.52 -1.06
C TRP A 453 24.14 -0.83 0.42
N LYS A 454 23.83 0.19 1.23
CA LYS A 454 23.60 0.02 2.67
C LYS A 454 22.47 -0.97 2.94
N TYR A 455 21.32 -0.76 2.28
CA TYR A 455 20.15 -1.61 2.44
C TYR A 455 20.43 -3.07 2.06
N LEU A 456 21.06 -3.32 0.91
CA LEU A 456 21.32 -4.68 0.44
C LEU A 456 22.43 -5.37 1.24
N SER A 457 23.44 -4.62 1.67
CA SER A 457 24.52 -5.12 2.51
C SER A 457 23.98 -5.59 3.86
N ASP A 458 23.10 -4.80 4.50
CA ASP A 458 22.46 -5.18 5.75
C ASP A 458 21.56 -6.40 5.57
N ALA A 459 20.68 -6.41 4.56
CA ALA A 459 19.76 -7.51 4.30
C ALA A 459 20.47 -8.85 4.02
N LEU A 460 21.53 -8.83 3.21
CA LEU A 460 22.35 -10.02 2.93
C LEU A 460 23.19 -10.39 4.16
N GLY A 461 23.68 -9.41 4.91
CA GLY A 461 24.44 -9.59 6.14
C GLY A 461 23.66 -10.36 7.21
N MET A 462 22.34 -10.11 7.35
CA MET A 462 21.47 -10.82 8.29
C MET A 462 21.39 -12.34 8.06
N ILE A 463 21.68 -12.81 6.83
CA ILE A 463 21.76 -14.24 6.49
C ILE A 463 23.19 -14.75 6.32
N GLY A 464 24.18 -13.93 6.67
CA GLY A 464 25.60 -14.25 6.57
C GLY A 464 26.08 -14.36 5.11
N ILE A 465 25.52 -13.56 4.22
CA ILE A 465 25.99 -13.40 2.84
C ILE A 465 26.68 -12.03 2.73
N THR A 466 27.92 -12.03 2.26
CA THR A 466 28.68 -10.79 2.01
C THR A 466 28.33 -10.24 0.63
N LEU A 467 28.05 -8.94 0.58
CA LEU A 467 27.94 -8.18 -0.66
C LEU A 467 29.25 -7.43 -0.90
N ASP A 468 29.97 -7.72 -1.99
CA ASP A 468 31.19 -7.00 -2.35
C ASP A 468 30.84 -5.75 -3.15
N ALA A 469 31.54 -4.62 -2.96
CA ALA A 469 31.36 -3.44 -3.80
C ALA A 469 32.71 -2.80 -4.20
N PRO A 470 33.27 -3.15 -5.37
CA PRO A 470 34.48 -2.52 -5.85
C PRO A 470 34.27 -1.02 -6.11
N ASN A 471 35.29 -0.21 -5.82
CA ASN A 471 35.26 1.21 -6.16
C ASN A 471 35.50 1.38 -7.66
N LEU A 472 34.42 1.52 -8.43
CA LEU A 472 34.48 1.60 -9.89
C LEU A 472 35.20 2.86 -10.41
N VAL A 473 35.23 3.94 -9.63
CA VAL A 473 35.81 5.23 -10.05
C VAL A 473 37.32 5.31 -9.82
N GLY A 474 37.89 4.36 -9.06
CA GLY A 474 39.33 4.35 -8.73
C GLY A 474 39.75 5.52 -7.83
N SER A 475 41.06 5.86 -7.84
CA SER A 475 41.66 6.92 -7.01
C SER A 475 42.00 8.21 -7.78
N SER A 476 41.68 8.29 -9.07
CA SER A 476 42.00 9.41 -9.96
C SER A 476 40.75 9.83 -10.74
N SER A 477 40.24 11.03 -10.48
CA SER A 477 38.98 11.53 -11.05
C SER A 477 39.12 12.15 -12.44
N GLU A 478 40.34 12.37 -12.95
CA GLU A 478 40.57 13.16 -14.17
C GLU A 478 40.46 12.35 -15.48
N GLU A 479 40.59 11.02 -15.42
CA GLU A 479 40.57 10.12 -16.60
C GLU A 479 39.63 8.91 -16.44
N PHE A 480 38.74 8.94 -15.46
CA PHE A 480 37.77 7.86 -15.27
C PHE A 480 36.75 7.83 -16.44
N THR A 481 36.44 6.64 -16.93
CA THR A 481 35.51 6.37 -18.05
C THR A 481 34.69 5.12 -17.75
N VAL A 482 33.67 4.83 -18.55
CA VAL A 482 32.86 3.62 -18.37
C VAL A 482 33.70 2.37 -18.65
N SER A 483 34.58 2.42 -19.66
CA SER A 483 35.53 1.35 -19.97
C SER A 483 36.50 1.09 -18.81
N THR A 484 37.03 2.12 -18.15
CA THR A 484 37.91 1.91 -16.98
C THR A 484 37.13 1.40 -15.75
N ALA A 485 35.86 1.75 -15.61
CA ALA A 485 34.96 1.14 -14.63
C ALA A 485 34.75 -0.35 -14.89
N LEU A 486 34.52 -0.72 -16.15
CA LEU A 486 34.35 -2.10 -16.57
C LEU A 486 35.64 -2.92 -16.33
N GLU A 487 36.81 -2.35 -16.63
CA GLU A 487 38.10 -2.98 -16.30
C GLU A 487 38.27 -3.16 -14.79
N THR A 488 37.87 -2.17 -13.99
CA THR A 488 37.97 -2.23 -12.53
C THR A 488 37.05 -3.31 -11.96
N LEU A 489 35.81 -3.39 -12.44
CA LEU A 489 34.87 -4.46 -12.08
C LEU A 489 35.43 -5.82 -12.51
N THR A 490 36.01 -5.91 -13.70
CA THR A 490 36.62 -7.14 -14.22
C THR A 490 37.76 -7.61 -13.32
N LYS A 491 38.71 -6.73 -12.98
CA LYS A 491 39.82 -7.02 -12.07
C LYS A 491 39.36 -7.41 -10.66
N ALA A 492 38.31 -6.78 -10.14
CA ALA A 492 37.75 -7.13 -8.82
C ALA A 492 37.09 -8.52 -8.79
N LEU A 493 36.67 -9.01 -9.96
CA LEU A 493 36.01 -10.30 -10.15
C LEU A 493 36.99 -11.40 -10.64
N GLU A 494 38.22 -11.04 -10.97
CA GLU A 494 39.33 -11.96 -11.24
C GLU A 494 39.77 -12.68 -9.95
N GLY A 495 40.14 -13.97 -10.05
CA GLY A 495 40.78 -14.73 -8.97
C GLY A 495 39.88 -15.69 -8.17
N ASP A 496 38.54 -15.55 -8.23
CA ASP A 496 37.59 -16.55 -7.68
C ASP A 496 36.75 -17.17 -8.80
N GLU A 497 37.37 -18.05 -9.58
CA GLU A 497 36.72 -18.74 -10.70
C GLU A 497 35.71 -19.81 -10.27
N ARG A 498 35.64 -20.14 -8.96
CA ARG A 498 34.85 -21.27 -8.46
C ARG A 498 33.38 -20.93 -8.24
N ARG A 499 33.06 -19.68 -7.89
CA ARG A 499 31.68 -19.25 -7.64
C ARG A 499 31.09 -18.46 -8.83
N PRO A 500 29.87 -18.78 -9.28
CA PRO A 500 29.13 -17.91 -10.19
C PRO A 500 28.74 -16.58 -9.52
N ILE A 501 28.54 -15.54 -10.32
CA ILE A 501 28.37 -14.17 -9.85
C ILE A 501 26.89 -13.76 -9.95
N ARG A 502 26.39 -13.15 -8.88
CA ARG A 502 25.10 -12.46 -8.82
C ARG A 502 25.37 -10.97 -8.72
N LEU A 503 25.11 -10.26 -9.81
CA LEU A 503 25.53 -8.88 -9.98
C LEU A 503 24.36 -7.94 -9.76
N ILE A 504 24.59 -6.91 -8.97
CA ILE A 504 23.59 -5.89 -8.66
C ILE A 504 24.20 -4.57 -9.11
N GLY A 505 23.44 -3.74 -9.82
CA GLY A 505 23.94 -2.46 -10.29
C GLY A 505 22.95 -1.33 -10.07
N SER A 506 23.46 -0.13 -9.86
CA SER A 506 22.65 1.08 -9.62
C SER A 506 23.01 2.19 -10.61
N SER A 507 22.01 2.77 -11.28
CA SER A 507 22.18 3.92 -12.19
C SER A 507 23.24 3.62 -13.27
N THR A 508 24.32 4.40 -13.34
CA THR A 508 25.42 4.17 -14.28
C THR A 508 26.19 2.88 -13.97
N GLY A 509 26.24 2.46 -12.70
CA GLY A 509 26.78 1.17 -12.29
C GLY A 509 25.96 -0.02 -12.79
N ALA A 510 24.65 0.16 -12.99
CA ALA A 510 23.80 -0.86 -13.62
C ALA A 510 24.14 -1.04 -15.11
N PHE A 511 24.51 0.04 -15.80
CA PHE A 511 25.01 -0.04 -17.17
C PHE A 511 26.36 -0.79 -17.24
N VAL A 512 27.28 -0.51 -16.32
CA VAL A 512 28.56 -1.24 -16.21
C VAL A 512 28.33 -2.72 -15.89
N ALA A 513 27.40 -3.02 -14.98
CA ALA A 513 27.03 -4.39 -14.64
C ALA A 513 26.49 -5.17 -15.84
N ALA A 514 25.66 -4.51 -16.66
CA ALA A 514 25.12 -5.07 -17.89
C ALA A 514 26.22 -5.37 -18.94
N MET A 515 27.14 -4.42 -19.14
CA MET A 515 28.30 -4.60 -20.01
C MET A 515 29.18 -5.78 -19.56
N TYR A 516 29.41 -5.91 -18.25
CA TYR A 516 30.16 -7.05 -17.70
C TYR A 516 29.45 -8.38 -17.94
N ALA A 517 28.14 -8.43 -17.74
CA ALA A 517 27.34 -9.63 -17.96
C ALA A 517 27.25 -10.04 -19.45
N GLU A 518 27.21 -9.07 -20.37
CA GLU A 518 27.32 -9.31 -21.81
C GLU A 518 28.67 -9.92 -22.19
N ALA A 519 29.77 -9.40 -21.63
CA ALA A 519 31.12 -9.91 -21.89
C ALA A 519 31.40 -11.26 -21.21
N ASN A 520 30.72 -11.58 -20.10
CA ASN A 520 30.99 -12.76 -19.27
C ASN A 520 29.72 -13.60 -18.99
N PRO A 521 29.00 -14.07 -20.02
CA PRO A 521 27.68 -14.68 -19.86
C PRO A 521 27.71 -16.02 -19.10
N LEU A 522 28.85 -16.70 -19.04
CA LEU A 522 29.01 -17.96 -18.28
C LEU A 522 29.40 -17.73 -16.81
N ARG A 523 29.86 -16.52 -16.46
CA ARG A 523 30.28 -16.18 -15.09
C ARG A 523 29.14 -15.56 -14.29
N VAL A 524 28.26 -14.81 -14.95
CA VAL A 524 27.15 -14.11 -14.30
C VAL A 524 25.90 -14.97 -14.33
N ASP A 525 25.50 -15.48 -13.17
CA ASP A 525 24.27 -16.25 -12.95
C ASP A 525 23.05 -15.39 -13.19
N LYS A 526 23.00 -14.18 -12.60
CA LYS A 526 21.86 -13.26 -12.67
C LYS A 526 22.28 -11.82 -12.45
N VAL A 527 21.51 -10.89 -13.02
CA VAL A 527 21.67 -9.45 -12.78
C VAL A 527 20.42 -8.80 -12.18
N PHE A 528 20.61 -7.88 -11.24
CA PHE A 528 19.57 -7.04 -10.65
C PHE A 528 19.93 -5.57 -10.84
N LEU A 529 19.20 -4.86 -11.71
CA LEU A 529 19.56 -3.55 -12.23
C LEU A 529 18.58 -2.50 -11.72
N LEU A 530 19.08 -1.55 -10.93
CA LEU A 530 18.32 -0.47 -10.32
C LEU A 530 18.49 0.82 -11.13
N SER A 531 17.40 1.34 -11.68
CA SER A 531 17.34 2.52 -12.56
C SER A 531 18.46 2.58 -13.60
N PRO A 532 18.65 1.54 -14.44
CA PRO A 532 19.80 1.48 -15.33
C PRO A 532 19.84 2.62 -16.35
N THR A 533 21.02 3.22 -16.49
CA THR A 533 21.26 4.34 -17.41
C THR A 533 21.57 3.85 -18.83
N TRP A 534 20.57 3.28 -19.48
CA TRP A 534 20.69 2.91 -20.90
C TRP A 534 20.86 4.11 -21.80
N ASN A 535 21.54 3.92 -22.93
CA ASN A 535 21.86 4.97 -23.90
C ASN A 535 22.61 6.15 -23.26
N LEU A 536 23.58 5.84 -22.41
CA LEU A 536 24.31 6.75 -21.52
C LEU A 536 24.79 8.03 -22.21
N ALA A 537 25.38 7.95 -23.41
CA ALA A 537 25.88 9.12 -24.14
C ALA A 537 24.81 10.21 -24.33
N SER A 538 23.56 9.82 -24.59
CA SER A 538 22.45 10.76 -24.76
C SER A 538 21.96 11.39 -23.46
N LEU A 539 22.30 10.79 -22.31
CA LEU A 539 21.83 11.20 -20.99
C LEU A 539 22.84 12.03 -20.22
N LEU A 540 24.10 12.11 -20.66
CA LEU A 540 25.15 12.86 -19.96
C LEU A 540 24.72 14.29 -19.63
N GLY A 541 24.06 14.99 -20.56
CA GLY A 541 23.55 16.35 -20.32
C GLY A 541 22.46 16.44 -19.25
N ASN A 542 21.72 15.36 -18.98
CA ASN A 542 20.75 15.31 -17.87
C ASN A 542 21.49 15.19 -16.53
N PHE A 543 22.49 14.30 -16.45
CA PHE A 543 23.33 14.14 -15.26
C PHE A 543 24.06 15.44 -14.90
N GLU A 544 24.65 16.13 -15.88
CA GLU A 544 25.34 17.40 -15.64
C GLU A 544 24.41 18.49 -15.13
N ARG A 545 23.19 18.59 -15.68
CA ARG A 545 22.18 19.54 -15.19
C ARG A 545 21.71 19.20 -13.78
N ARG A 546 21.55 17.91 -13.46
CA ARG A 546 20.97 17.48 -12.19
C ARG A 546 21.95 17.50 -11.03
N TYR A 547 23.20 17.12 -11.28
CA TYR A 547 24.25 17.01 -10.26
C TYR A 547 25.24 18.18 -10.29
N GLY A 548 25.14 19.08 -11.27
CA GLY A 548 26.07 20.20 -11.41
C GLY A 548 27.51 19.78 -11.71
N VAL A 549 27.70 18.56 -12.23
CA VAL A 549 29.00 18.00 -12.61
C VAL A 549 29.25 18.22 -14.11
N LYS A 550 30.51 18.16 -14.54
CA LYS A 550 30.87 18.15 -15.97
C LYS A 550 31.70 16.91 -16.28
N PHE A 551 31.26 16.09 -17.22
CA PHE A 551 32.02 14.93 -17.65
C PHE A 551 33.22 15.36 -18.51
N SER A 552 34.35 14.65 -18.36
CA SER A 552 35.54 14.87 -19.18
C SER A 552 35.29 14.52 -20.64
N ASP A 553 36.09 15.10 -21.55
CA ASP A 553 36.00 14.79 -22.98
C ASP A 553 36.31 13.30 -23.24
N ALA A 554 37.20 12.71 -22.43
CA ALA A 554 37.50 11.28 -22.46
C ALA A 554 36.28 10.42 -22.07
N PHE A 555 35.54 10.76 -21.00
CA PHE A 555 34.33 10.05 -20.60
C PHE A 555 33.24 10.13 -21.68
N ARG A 556 33.08 11.31 -22.29
CA ARG A 556 32.10 11.52 -23.37
C ARG A 556 32.43 10.70 -24.61
N ALA A 557 33.68 10.77 -25.06
CA ALA A 557 34.16 9.99 -26.20
C ALA A 557 33.99 8.49 -25.94
N ASP A 558 34.33 8.01 -24.74
CA ASP A 558 34.14 6.63 -24.34
C ASP A 558 32.65 6.22 -24.38
N ALA A 559 31.77 7.00 -23.75
CA ALA A 559 30.33 6.73 -23.74
C ALA A 559 29.69 6.68 -25.15
N GLU A 560 30.20 7.47 -26.11
CA GLU A 560 29.76 7.45 -27.51
C GLU A 560 30.18 6.18 -28.27
N THR A 561 31.26 5.52 -27.85
CA THR A 561 31.73 4.27 -28.48
C THR A 561 31.01 3.02 -27.95
N LEU A 562 30.35 3.13 -26.79
CA LEU A 562 29.71 2.00 -26.12
C LEU A 562 28.31 1.72 -26.68
N PRO A 563 27.84 0.46 -26.64
CA PRO A 563 26.49 0.13 -27.09
C PRO A 563 25.45 0.80 -26.18
N GLY A 564 24.44 1.44 -26.77
CA GLY A 564 23.36 2.06 -25.99
C GLY A 564 22.54 1.05 -25.18
N PHE A 565 22.47 -0.20 -25.63
CA PHE A 565 21.67 -1.28 -25.04
C PHE A 565 22.47 -2.61 -25.08
N PRO A 566 23.20 -2.96 -24.01
CA PRO A 566 24.01 -4.18 -23.91
C PRO A 566 23.16 -5.45 -24.01
N THR A 567 23.69 -6.48 -24.68
CA THR A 567 23.01 -7.78 -24.90
C THR A 567 23.35 -8.78 -23.79
N ILE A 568 22.54 -8.84 -22.74
CA ILE A 568 22.75 -9.78 -21.62
C ILE A 568 22.07 -11.11 -21.90
N LYS A 569 22.78 -12.24 -21.74
CA LYS A 569 22.20 -13.60 -21.92
C LYS A 569 21.62 -14.22 -20.65
N CYS A 570 22.14 -13.83 -19.48
CA CYS A 570 21.66 -14.33 -18.19
C CYS A 570 20.33 -13.66 -17.76
N PRO A 571 19.59 -14.25 -16.80
CA PRO A 571 18.40 -13.64 -16.23
C PRO A 571 18.67 -12.25 -15.68
N ALA A 572 17.73 -11.34 -15.93
CA ALA A 572 17.85 -9.94 -15.56
C ALA A 572 16.57 -9.41 -14.92
N TYR A 573 16.68 -8.81 -13.74
CA TYR A 573 15.59 -8.09 -13.10
C TYR A 573 15.92 -6.60 -13.10
N VAL A 574 15.07 -5.79 -13.73
CA VAL A 574 15.22 -4.34 -13.79
C VAL A 574 14.17 -3.70 -12.89
N VAL A 575 14.58 -2.77 -12.04
CA VAL A 575 13.67 -1.94 -11.22
C VAL A 575 13.88 -0.50 -11.62
N HIS A 576 12.81 0.22 -11.95
CA HIS A 576 12.91 1.57 -12.50
C HIS A 576 11.79 2.48 -11.99
N GLY A 577 12.11 3.71 -11.61
CA GLY A 577 11.13 4.71 -11.13
C GLY A 577 10.40 5.42 -12.28
N HIS A 578 9.08 5.62 -12.16
CA HIS A 578 8.25 6.18 -13.23
C HIS A 578 8.67 7.61 -13.66
N ASP A 579 9.14 8.44 -12.72
CA ASP A 579 9.50 9.85 -12.94
C ASP A 579 11.02 10.10 -12.79
N ASP A 580 11.85 9.15 -13.21
CA ASP A 580 13.32 9.32 -13.21
C ASP A 580 13.77 10.26 -14.36
N GLU A 581 13.98 11.53 -14.01
CA GLU A 581 14.41 12.59 -14.95
C GLU A 581 15.83 12.38 -15.51
N ILE A 582 16.62 11.52 -14.87
CA ILE A 582 18.04 11.30 -15.20
C ILE A 582 18.18 10.10 -16.14
N SER A 583 17.58 8.98 -15.76
CA SER A 583 17.52 7.74 -16.54
C SER A 583 16.06 7.46 -16.89
N PRO A 584 15.58 7.78 -18.10
CA PRO A 584 14.16 7.64 -18.44
C PRO A 584 13.70 6.18 -18.45
N LEU A 585 12.54 5.89 -17.83
CA LEU A 585 11.90 4.57 -17.85
C LEU A 585 11.78 3.99 -19.27
N LYS A 586 11.45 4.85 -20.24
CA LYS A 586 11.33 4.49 -21.65
C LYS A 586 12.56 3.78 -22.22
N ASN A 587 13.75 4.08 -21.72
CA ASN A 587 14.94 3.37 -22.17
C ASN A 587 14.99 1.94 -21.60
N SER A 588 14.53 1.72 -20.37
CA SER A 588 14.41 0.37 -19.79
C SER A 588 13.33 -0.45 -20.49
N GLU A 589 12.18 0.15 -20.83
CA GLU A 589 11.16 -0.50 -21.67
C GLU A 589 11.73 -0.87 -23.06
N ARG A 590 12.50 0.03 -23.66
CA ARG A 590 13.14 -0.22 -24.95
C ARG A 590 14.15 -1.36 -24.86
N TRP A 591 14.97 -1.38 -23.82
CA TRP A 591 15.91 -2.47 -23.57
C TRP A 591 15.18 -3.80 -23.43
N MET A 592 14.10 -3.85 -22.64
CA MET A 592 13.26 -5.04 -22.48
C MET A 592 12.67 -5.53 -23.80
N ASN A 593 12.18 -4.62 -24.64
CA ASN A 593 11.66 -4.95 -25.96
C ASN A 593 12.75 -5.53 -26.89
N MET A 594 13.95 -4.93 -26.88
CA MET A 594 15.10 -5.45 -27.65
C MET A 594 15.54 -6.82 -27.13
N ALA A 595 15.60 -7.00 -25.81
CA ALA A 595 15.94 -8.26 -25.18
C ALA A 595 14.94 -9.38 -25.49
N SER A 596 13.66 -9.04 -25.55
CA SER A 596 12.61 -9.96 -26.00
C SER A 596 12.81 -10.43 -27.44
N GLN A 597 13.37 -9.59 -28.31
CA GLN A 597 13.65 -9.90 -29.71
C GLN A 597 14.93 -10.72 -29.88
N TRP A 598 15.98 -10.46 -29.09
CA TRP A 598 17.20 -11.27 -29.07
C TRP A 598 16.94 -12.74 -28.75
N THR A 599 15.89 -13.00 -27.96
CA THR A 599 15.45 -14.34 -27.57
C THR A 599 14.76 -15.09 -28.72
N ARG A 600 14.30 -14.39 -29.76
CA ARG A 600 13.55 -14.95 -30.89
C ARG A 600 14.41 -15.16 -32.15
N GLN A 601 15.67 -14.74 -32.15
CA GLN A 601 16.59 -14.94 -33.27
C GLN A 601 17.53 -16.12 -33.01
N GLU A 602 17.47 -17.09 -33.94
CA GLU A 602 18.40 -18.20 -34.21
C GLU A 602 18.78 -19.16 -33.06
N GLY A 603 18.21 -20.38 -33.13
CA GLY A 603 18.91 -21.64 -32.83
C GLY A 603 19.28 -21.96 -31.37
N ASP A 604 19.26 -20.99 -30.47
CA ASP A 604 19.50 -21.21 -29.05
C ASP A 604 18.25 -21.87 -28.44
N SER A 605 18.41 -23.05 -27.83
CA SER A 605 17.35 -23.72 -27.07
C SER A 605 16.83 -22.79 -25.96
N GLU A 606 15.53 -22.87 -25.63
CA GLU A 606 14.88 -22.06 -24.58
C GLU A 606 15.63 -22.06 -23.23
N GLU A 607 16.53 -23.03 -22.98
CA GLU A 607 17.41 -23.10 -21.81
C GLU A 607 18.51 -22.02 -21.73
N VAL A 608 18.92 -21.39 -22.84
CA VAL A 608 20.12 -20.51 -22.85
C VAL A 608 19.80 -19.05 -22.53
N VAL A 609 18.55 -18.62 -22.67
CA VAL A 609 18.15 -17.21 -22.46
C VAL A 609 17.41 -17.06 -21.15
N GLY A 610 18.05 -16.43 -20.18
CA GLY A 610 17.50 -16.26 -18.84
C GLY A 610 16.28 -15.34 -18.77
N GLU A 611 15.42 -15.59 -17.79
CA GLU A 611 14.21 -14.80 -17.53
C GLU A 611 14.51 -13.31 -17.31
N ARG A 612 13.79 -12.42 -18.01
CA ARG A 612 13.94 -10.96 -17.87
C ARG A 612 12.64 -10.32 -17.41
N ARG A 613 12.70 -9.45 -16.39
CA ARG A 613 11.54 -8.74 -15.84
C ARG A 613 11.87 -7.28 -15.58
N LEU A 614 10.93 -6.39 -15.86
CA LEU A 614 10.98 -4.96 -15.50
C LEU A 614 9.88 -4.68 -14.47
N LEU A 615 10.25 -4.01 -13.38
CA LEU A 615 9.38 -3.55 -12.32
C LEU A 615 9.39 -2.02 -12.28
N GLU A 616 8.22 -1.42 -12.47
CA GLU A 616 8.01 0.02 -12.39
C GLU A 616 7.55 0.42 -10.98
N VAL A 617 8.12 1.49 -10.44
CA VAL A 617 7.85 1.95 -9.08
C VAL A 617 7.32 3.39 -9.07
N GLN A 618 6.22 3.65 -8.34
CA GLN A 618 5.60 4.98 -8.19
C GLN A 618 6.08 5.71 -6.91
N GLY A 619 6.41 7.02 -7.01
CA GLY A 619 6.74 7.86 -5.84
C GLY A 619 7.29 9.26 -6.16
N LEU A 620 6.93 10.27 -5.35
CA LEU A 620 7.47 11.64 -5.37
C LEU A 620 8.90 11.66 -4.79
N GLY A 621 9.90 11.23 -5.56
CA GLY A 621 11.31 11.25 -5.14
C GLY A 621 12.22 10.52 -6.12
N HIS A 622 13.32 11.19 -6.51
CA HIS A 622 14.20 10.76 -7.60
C HIS A 622 15.07 9.56 -7.21
N GLY A 623 15.15 8.54 -8.07
CA GLY A 623 16.21 7.52 -8.03
C GLY A 623 15.97 6.32 -7.12
N VAL A 624 16.94 5.41 -7.14
CA VAL A 624 16.96 4.04 -6.56
C VAL A 624 16.43 3.92 -5.12
N GLU A 625 16.46 5.01 -4.35
CA GLU A 625 16.00 5.08 -2.95
C GLU A 625 14.51 4.74 -2.77
N THR A 626 13.66 5.17 -3.71
CA THR A 626 12.22 4.84 -3.68
C THR A 626 11.92 3.46 -4.26
N ALA A 627 12.75 3.02 -5.19
CA ALA A 627 12.58 1.78 -5.96
C ALA A 627 13.02 0.52 -5.19
N LEU A 628 14.07 0.62 -4.38
CA LEU A 628 14.68 -0.53 -3.74
C LEU A 628 13.85 -1.13 -2.57
N PRO A 629 13.30 -0.35 -1.62
CA PRO A 629 12.49 -0.92 -0.53
C PRO A 629 11.25 -1.66 -1.05
N GLN A 630 10.63 -1.13 -2.11
CA GLN A 630 9.44 -1.72 -2.74
C GLN A 630 9.76 -3.00 -3.53
N SER A 631 11.02 -3.22 -3.90
CA SER A 631 11.46 -4.37 -4.71
C SER A 631 12.19 -5.44 -3.90
N MET A 632 12.35 -5.29 -2.58
CA MET A 632 13.13 -6.22 -1.76
C MET A 632 12.58 -7.65 -1.75
N GLY A 633 11.27 -7.81 -1.65
CA GLY A 633 10.65 -9.14 -1.77
C GLY A 633 10.94 -9.83 -3.10
N ARG A 634 11.04 -9.05 -4.18
CA ARG A 634 11.40 -9.52 -5.53
C ARG A 634 12.88 -9.80 -5.68
N PHE A 635 13.73 -9.00 -5.03
CA PHE A 635 15.17 -9.28 -4.93
C PHE A 635 15.41 -10.65 -4.28
N THR A 636 14.78 -10.90 -3.14
CA THR A 636 14.85 -12.18 -2.41
C THR A 636 14.35 -13.34 -3.26
N GLU A 637 13.20 -13.20 -3.92
CA GLU A 637 12.66 -14.20 -4.85
C GLU A 637 13.60 -14.47 -6.03
N PHE A 638 14.08 -13.41 -6.67
CA PHE A 638 14.92 -13.49 -7.88
C PHE A 638 16.26 -14.17 -7.60
N PHE A 639 16.89 -13.86 -6.47
CA PHE A 639 18.10 -14.53 -6.03
C PHE A 639 17.83 -15.81 -5.22
N LYS A 640 16.58 -16.27 -5.10
CA LYS A 640 16.20 -17.43 -4.27
C LYS A 640 16.82 -17.38 -2.87
N LEU A 641 16.93 -16.18 -2.32
CA LEU A 641 17.34 -16.03 -0.94
C LEU A 641 16.20 -16.56 -0.07
N PRO A 642 16.52 -17.21 1.06
CA PRO A 642 15.47 -17.53 2.01
C PRO A 642 14.73 -16.25 2.36
N ARG A 643 13.40 -16.32 2.46
CA ARG A 643 12.64 -15.23 3.05
C ARG A 643 13.06 -15.14 4.51
N VAL A 644 13.87 -14.14 4.78
CA VAL A 644 14.07 -13.65 6.13
C VAL A 644 12.81 -12.85 6.41
N ASP A 645 11.81 -13.51 6.99
CA ASP A 645 10.99 -12.80 7.97
C ASP A 645 12.04 -12.15 8.89
N LEU A 646 12.05 -10.81 9.03
CA LEU A 646 13.03 -10.09 9.84
C LEU A 646 12.80 -10.41 11.33
N TYR A 647 12.95 -11.68 11.70
CA TYR A 647 13.09 -12.17 13.06
C TYR A 647 14.39 -11.59 13.57
N LEU A 648 14.30 -10.43 14.22
CA LEU A 648 15.26 -10.08 15.25
C LEU A 648 15.17 -11.18 16.32
N ARG A 649 16.00 -12.22 16.17
CA ARG A 649 16.54 -12.91 17.33
C ARG A 649 17.36 -11.87 18.08
N GLU A 650 16.74 -11.21 19.04
CA GLU A 650 17.52 -10.76 20.19
C GLU A 650 18.04 -12.02 20.87
N GLN A 651 19.31 -12.31 20.59
CA GLN A 651 20.16 -13.06 21.49
C GLN A 651 20.40 -12.15 22.69
N ASP A 652 19.87 -12.53 23.86
CA ASP A 652 20.45 -12.12 25.13
C ASP A 652 21.34 -13.28 25.62
N PRO A 653 22.48 -13.04 26.30
CA PRO A 653 23.47 -14.08 26.59
C PRO A 653 23.00 -15.16 27.57
#